data_AF-B0E5P4-F1
#
_entry.id   AF-B0E5P4-F1
#
_cell.length_a   1.000
_cell.length_b   1.000
_cell.length_c   1.000
_cell.angle_alpha   90.00
_cell.angle_beta   90.00
_cell.angle_gamma   90.00
#
_symmetry.space_group_name_H-M   'P 1'
#
loop_
_entity.id
_entity.type
_entity.pdbx_description
1 polymer ?
#
loop_
_entity_poly.entity_id
_entity_poly.type
_entity_poly.pdbx_seq_one_letter_code
_entity_poly.pdbx_strand_id
1 'polypeptide(L)'
;MEEIIRDFFKGRNIQNNQQAINNFISSGDGLNWAMNNIKNEDKVFSWFSLTVIDHWVCMKPQQIPLEQMQNKLLETLEYYYSIGSREASNKIAVLLCAVSRWTFNGKTICSDIANLIHNEATTGIAILLYSFIAEEYRTVAKKYHVPSKRIQWIKTTFEQEANDVVKILVNLVIQNRVDALVSLSKYVGWVSTDTLIASNFFVVLEKTIVTPSMIKPSLDCLTEYLQTNKIPSNPQFHISVMALTLNLLKQPDVPAQPALYLLMKTFSVCVPRIPFDDSLLEIPRTLNSFIASHTNDFTTVSMWFEAWGALFDSCIADSLCVADEFGPIAQECCKTILPLLFCSTYNQIELLDTSKVGDEQSEFEVFIFSAYQVLMSLIDFQGQYVLPLILEAMNHSFEIIMSKQPQLYTEGDVCDIATTCNLFLEIHSNLIYKIENLEQLQSMYSPLFKILNILPQITNDDANTVAIKLNSAIRTLFSCLHEYESQITNQYINQLIIQFIQIATACSNIEVSSKVIDLLFELILACRPEVYQVPIVQEILRNSTSFVNKFPMVLRKYVISGISDIIVLPMPDSIFKQASYEQNANGYKLLIEENVIQPIVQCFQTNTFNNYRDLCKTIQIIVKNKEDLNNLNKQMILLPLNPLMNDILPKTLPVMNIELLHYTLTLYYNILIQLHSAMDEQSVGNIIEILFKIFDGKISMIIEENERHSNSSLCLFIKILSFFVKEWRYRNKNKSNTLYVSILMKSYSLITVDMVNNMNTKTIGNAIFREGYLLFFRISDVYFEELSKNYQFFGVINQMILQGFSLSDIELVKLIIENVLELNMNKKLFIHPTFKANTITFCIQLLNILIKNEHSQEETIDLLYNILDADVPSLLQSFNIVLHSFFQQNPQLTEQQKNDTMQLFTKAIDLPTFSFAIQQFVNDMNCYFN
;
A
#
# COMPACT_ATOMS: atom_id res chain seq x y z
N MET A 1 -17.78 39.23 -26.98
CA MET A 1 -17.11 37.94 -26.71
C MET A 1 -15.59 38.07 -26.73
N GLU A 2 -15.00 38.65 -27.78
CA GLU A 2 -13.55 38.86 -27.88
C GLU A 2 -12.94 39.63 -26.69
N GLU A 3 -13.62 40.65 -26.17
CA GLU A 3 -13.21 41.37 -24.96
C GLU A 3 -13.25 40.47 -23.70
N ILE A 4 -14.29 39.62 -23.58
CA ILE A 4 -14.45 38.63 -22.50
C ILE A 4 -13.31 37.60 -22.54
N ILE A 5 -12.92 37.13 -23.74
CA ILE A 5 -11.80 36.21 -23.94
C ILE A 5 -10.48 36.87 -23.53
N ARG A 6 -10.24 38.11 -23.96
CA ARG A 6 -9.04 38.87 -23.57
C ARG A 6 -8.96 39.09 -22.07
N ASP A 7 -10.07 39.40 -21.41
CA ASP A 7 -10.12 39.59 -19.97
C ASP A 7 -9.85 38.28 -19.21
N PHE A 8 -10.38 37.16 -19.70
CA PHE A 8 -10.12 35.83 -19.13
C PHE A 8 -8.63 35.45 -19.20
N PHE A 9 -7.98 35.63 -20.35
CA PHE A 9 -6.53 35.38 -20.49
C PHE A 9 -5.66 36.35 -19.69
N LYS A 10 -6.16 37.55 -19.37
CA LYS A 10 -5.48 38.52 -18.49
C LYS A 10 -5.78 38.31 -17.01
N GLY A 11 -6.54 37.27 -16.64
CA GLY A 11 -6.91 36.96 -15.25
C GLY A 11 -7.92 37.93 -14.63
N ARG A 12 -8.70 38.66 -15.44
CA ARG A 12 -9.70 39.63 -14.99
C ARG A 12 -11.11 39.03 -15.04
N ASN A 13 -11.92 39.30 -14.01
CA ASN A 13 -13.34 38.89 -13.95
C ASN A 13 -13.58 37.38 -14.21
N ILE A 14 -12.64 36.51 -13.80
CA ILE A 14 -12.62 35.07 -14.12
C ILE A 14 -13.95 34.39 -13.74
N GLN A 15 -14.44 34.54 -12.50
CA GLN A 15 -15.67 33.88 -12.03
C GLN A 15 -16.92 34.32 -12.82
N ASN A 16 -17.01 35.60 -13.18
CA ASN A 16 -18.16 36.14 -13.95
C ASN A 16 -18.10 35.73 -15.43
N ASN A 17 -16.89 35.61 -15.99
CA ASN A 17 -16.68 35.30 -17.40
C ASN A 17 -16.66 33.79 -17.68
N GLN A 18 -16.40 32.95 -16.67
CA GLN A 18 -16.25 31.49 -16.83
C GLN A 18 -17.51 30.82 -17.37
N GLN A 19 -18.69 31.20 -16.88
CA GLN A 19 -19.95 30.64 -17.37
C GLN A 19 -20.25 31.03 -18.82
N ALA A 20 -20.00 32.31 -19.17
CA ALA A 20 -20.16 32.79 -20.56
C ALA A 20 -19.16 32.11 -21.51
N ILE A 21 -17.92 31.89 -21.07
CA ILE A 21 -16.88 31.19 -21.82
C ILE A 21 -17.23 29.71 -22.00
N ASN A 22 -17.66 29.00 -20.96
CA ASN A 22 -18.05 27.60 -21.08
C ASN A 22 -19.26 27.40 -22.01
N ASN A 23 -20.24 28.30 -21.94
CA ASN A 23 -21.38 28.29 -22.85
C ASN A 23 -20.95 28.58 -24.29
N PHE A 24 -20.00 29.50 -24.49
CA PHE A 24 -19.47 29.80 -25.82
C PHE A 24 -18.65 28.63 -26.39
N ILE A 25 -17.75 28.05 -25.59
CA ILE A 25 -16.93 26.87 -25.96
C ILE A 25 -17.81 25.71 -26.39
N SER A 26 -18.95 25.48 -25.74
CA SER A 26 -19.86 24.36 -26.04
C SER A 26 -20.90 24.63 -27.15
N SER A 27 -20.90 25.84 -27.73
CA SER A 27 -21.87 26.31 -28.74
C SER A 27 -21.34 26.21 -30.18
N GLY A 28 -22.25 25.99 -31.14
CA GLY A 28 -21.90 25.92 -32.56
C GLY A 28 -21.33 27.23 -33.12
N ASP A 29 -21.78 28.37 -32.58
CA ASP A 29 -21.22 29.69 -32.90
C ASP A 29 -19.77 29.83 -32.41
N GLY A 30 -19.45 29.24 -31.25
CA GLY A 30 -18.09 29.16 -30.74
C GLY A 30 -17.17 28.37 -31.66
N LEU A 31 -17.62 27.21 -32.15
CA LEU A 31 -16.86 26.39 -33.12
C LEU A 31 -16.61 27.14 -34.43
N ASN A 32 -17.63 27.80 -34.99
CA ASN A 32 -17.51 28.59 -36.21
C ASN A 32 -16.57 29.78 -36.03
N TRP A 33 -16.64 30.47 -34.89
CA TRP A 33 -15.71 31.55 -34.56
C TRP A 33 -14.27 31.05 -34.43
N ALA A 34 -14.06 29.92 -33.74
CA ALA A 34 -12.75 29.31 -33.57
C ALA A 34 -12.14 28.92 -34.92
N MET A 35 -12.95 28.35 -35.81
CA MET A 35 -12.54 27.99 -37.18
C MET A 35 -12.02 29.19 -37.98
N ASN A 36 -12.54 30.39 -37.75
CA ASN A 36 -12.09 31.60 -38.45
C ASN A 36 -10.88 32.26 -37.79
N ASN A 37 -10.57 31.93 -36.55
CA ASN A 37 -9.54 32.61 -35.73
C ASN A 37 -8.30 31.74 -35.42
N ILE A 38 -8.18 30.54 -35.99
CA ILE A 38 -7.00 29.66 -35.81
C ILE A 38 -5.69 30.37 -36.25
N LYS A 39 -5.74 31.13 -37.36
CA LYS A 39 -4.62 31.93 -37.90
C LYS A 39 -4.68 33.42 -37.48
N ASN A 40 -5.22 33.73 -36.30
CA ASN A 40 -5.31 35.13 -35.85
C ASN A 40 -3.93 35.68 -35.43
N GLU A 41 -3.63 36.92 -35.80
CA GLU A 41 -2.40 37.64 -35.40
C GLU A 41 -2.30 37.81 -33.88
N ASP A 42 -3.43 37.93 -33.19
CA ASP A 42 -3.49 37.93 -31.74
C ASP A 42 -3.42 36.49 -31.19
N LYS A 43 -2.31 36.20 -30.50
CA LYS A 43 -2.07 34.90 -29.86
C LYS A 43 -3.18 34.48 -28.91
N VAL A 44 -3.86 35.42 -28.24
CA VAL A 44 -4.96 35.08 -27.32
C VAL A 44 -6.11 34.41 -28.06
N PHE A 45 -6.45 34.91 -29.25
CA PHE A 45 -7.56 34.37 -30.04
C PHE A 45 -7.20 33.09 -30.75
N SER A 46 -5.97 32.96 -31.27
CA SER A 46 -5.54 31.69 -31.86
C SER A 46 -5.49 30.57 -30.80
N TRP A 47 -4.97 30.85 -29.60
CA TRP A 47 -4.93 29.87 -28.51
C TRP A 47 -6.31 29.49 -27.98
N PHE A 48 -7.19 30.47 -27.78
CA PHE A 48 -8.56 30.19 -27.38
C PHE A 48 -9.31 29.39 -28.45
N SER A 49 -9.07 29.68 -29.74
CA SER A 49 -9.63 28.89 -30.84
C SER A 49 -9.20 27.43 -30.80
N LEU A 50 -7.91 27.16 -30.51
CA LEU A 50 -7.42 25.79 -30.35
C LEU A 50 -8.11 25.07 -29.16
N THR A 51 -8.36 25.76 -28.04
CA THR A 51 -9.10 25.20 -26.88
C THR A 51 -10.56 24.90 -27.22
N VAL A 52 -11.23 25.78 -27.96
CA VAL A 52 -12.62 25.53 -28.41
C VAL A 52 -12.64 24.30 -29.32
N ILE A 53 -11.72 24.21 -30.28
CA ILE A 53 -11.63 23.06 -31.19
C ILE A 53 -11.35 21.77 -30.42
N ASP A 54 -10.40 21.78 -29.46
CA ASP A 54 -10.10 20.61 -28.61
C ASP A 54 -11.33 20.13 -27.85
N HIS A 55 -12.07 21.05 -27.21
CA HIS A 55 -13.31 20.71 -26.50
C HIS A 55 -14.34 20.05 -27.42
N TRP A 56 -14.53 20.57 -28.63
CA TRP A 56 -15.47 19.98 -29.59
C TRP A 56 -15.02 18.60 -30.07
N VAL A 57 -13.72 18.41 -30.31
CA VAL A 57 -13.17 17.11 -30.71
C VAL A 57 -13.30 16.08 -29.57
N CYS A 58 -13.19 16.51 -28.31
CA CYS A 58 -13.34 15.67 -27.13
C CYS A 58 -14.79 15.32 -26.77
N MET A 59 -15.71 16.30 -26.89
CA MET A 59 -17.09 16.17 -26.40
C MET A 59 -18.12 15.91 -27.50
N LYS A 60 -17.92 16.44 -28.72
CA LYS A 60 -18.92 16.41 -29.82
C LYS A 60 -18.29 16.15 -31.21
N PRO A 61 -17.45 15.11 -31.39
CA PRO A 61 -16.72 14.91 -32.65
C PRO A 61 -17.60 14.68 -33.88
N GLN A 62 -18.82 14.14 -33.70
CA GLN A 62 -19.76 13.85 -34.80
C GLN A 62 -20.36 15.11 -35.44
N GLN A 63 -20.29 16.26 -34.77
CA GLN A 63 -20.90 17.52 -35.21
C GLN A 63 -19.89 18.45 -35.92
N ILE A 64 -18.63 18.01 -36.06
CA ILE A 64 -17.55 18.80 -36.65
C ILE A 64 -17.50 18.58 -38.18
N PRO A 65 -17.32 19.63 -39.00
CA PRO A 65 -17.02 19.48 -40.43
C PRO A 65 -15.56 19.01 -40.62
N LEU A 66 -15.34 17.70 -40.50
CA LEU A 66 -14.00 17.11 -40.33
C LEU A 66 -13.02 17.38 -41.48
N GLU A 67 -13.43 17.23 -42.74
CA GLU A 67 -12.53 17.46 -43.88
C GLU A 67 -12.09 18.93 -43.98
N GLN A 68 -13.03 19.86 -43.75
CA GLN A 68 -12.73 21.30 -43.75
C GLN A 68 -11.80 21.68 -42.59
N MET A 69 -12.04 21.09 -41.41
CA MET A 69 -11.19 21.28 -40.23
C MET A 69 -9.77 20.76 -40.48
N GLN A 70 -9.62 19.57 -41.06
CA GLN A 70 -8.30 18.99 -41.35
C GLN A 70 -7.50 19.81 -42.33
N ASN A 71 -8.09 20.20 -43.46
CA ASN A 71 -7.42 21.03 -44.45
C ASN A 71 -6.97 22.36 -43.82
N LYS A 72 -7.84 22.99 -43.02
CA LYS A 72 -7.52 24.25 -42.35
C LYS A 72 -6.43 24.10 -41.29
N LEU A 73 -6.43 23.02 -40.52
CA LEU A 73 -5.38 22.74 -39.53
C LEU A 73 -4.05 22.41 -40.21
N LEU A 74 -4.04 21.66 -41.33
CA LEU A 74 -2.84 21.38 -42.11
C LEU A 74 -2.23 22.66 -42.70
N GLU A 75 -3.04 23.50 -43.35
CA GLU A 75 -2.58 24.80 -43.85
C GLU A 75 -2.07 25.72 -42.72
N THR A 76 -2.59 25.55 -41.50
CA THR A 76 -2.14 26.32 -40.33
C THR A 76 -0.84 25.77 -39.77
N LEU A 77 -0.68 24.46 -39.77
CA LEU A 77 0.56 23.79 -39.39
C LEU A 77 1.71 24.18 -40.31
N GLU A 78 1.51 24.13 -41.62
CA GLU A 78 2.50 24.52 -42.62
C GLU A 78 2.96 25.98 -42.42
N TYR A 79 2.01 26.88 -42.18
CA TYR A 79 2.31 28.28 -41.88
C TYR A 79 3.17 28.43 -40.61
N TYR A 80 2.71 27.90 -39.47
CA TYR A 80 3.43 28.06 -38.20
C TYR A 80 4.78 27.35 -38.17
N TYR A 81 4.91 26.24 -38.90
CA TYR A 81 6.17 25.53 -39.10
C TYR A 81 7.16 26.36 -39.91
N SER A 82 6.70 26.99 -41.01
CA SER A 82 7.56 27.83 -41.86
C SER A 82 8.14 29.06 -41.15
N ILE A 83 7.41 29.61 -40.17
CA ILE A 83 7.87 30.76 -39.36
C ILE A 83 8.62 30.33 -38.09
N GLY A 84 8.89 29.04 -37.89
CA GLY A 84 9.68 28.50 -36.78
C GLY A 84 8.99 28.47 -35.41
N SER A 85 7.65 28.55 -35.36
CA SER A 85 6.89 28.61 -34.10
C SER A 85 6.60 27.20 -33.53
N ARG A 86 7.61 26.58 -32.90
CA ARG A 86 7.55 25.20 -32.37
C ARG A 86 6.32 24.90 -31.49
N GLU A 87 5.99 25.80 -30.56
CA GLU A 87 4.88 25.60 -29.62
C GLU A 87 3.52 25.56 -30.33
N ALA A 88 3.28 26.49 -31.27
CA ALA A 88 2.06 26.52 -32.07
C ALA A 88 1.98 25.29 -32.99
N SER A 89 3.07 24.94 -33.66
CA SER A 89 3.15 23.76 -34.52
C SER A 89 2.82 22.47 -33.76
N ASN A 90 3.35 22.29 -32.54
CA ASN A 90 3.02 21.13 -31.71
C ASN A 90 1.52 21.07 -31.37
N LYS A 91 0.92 22.17 -30.91
CA LYS A 91 -0.51 22.21 -30.55
C LYS A 91 -1.43 21.94 -31.74
N ILE A 92 -1.09 22.50 -32.90
CA ILE A 92 -1.86 22.29 -34.13
C ILE A 92 -1.68 20.85 -34.62
N ALA A 93 -0.47 20.29 -34.53
CA ALA A 93 -0.23 18.89 -34.88
C ALA A 93 -1.03 17.93 -34.01
N VAL A 94 -1.08 18.14 -32.69
CA VAL A 94 -1.93 17.35 -31.76
C VAL A 94 -3.39 17.42 -32.18
N LEU A 95 -3.92 18.61 -32.43
CA LEU A 95 -5.31 18.81 -32.86
C LEU A 95 -5.59 18.21 -34.23
N LEU A 96 -4.68 18.35 -35.18
CA LEU A 96 -4.80 17.74 -36.50
C LEU A 96 -4.88 16.22 -36.35
N CYS A 97 -3.97 15.59 -35.59
CA CYS A 97 -4.02 14.15 -35.30
C CYS A 97 -5.34 13.73 -34.63
N ALA A 98 -5.85 14.53 -33.68
CA ALA A 98 -7.12 14.27 -33.01
C ALA A 98 -8.32 14.35 -33.96
N VAL A 99 -8.34 15.32 -34.89
CA VAL A 99 -9.39 15.46 -35.92
C VAL A 99 -9.27 14.39 -37.01
N SER A 100 -8.05 14.05 -37.43
CA SER A 100 -7.72 13.08 -38.48
C SER A 100 -8.14 11.65 -38.18
N ARG A 101 -8.37 11.33 -36.91
CA ARG A 101 -8.99 10.08 -36.47
C ARG A 101 -10.45 9.95 -36.90
N TRP A 102 -11.16 11.06 -37.07
CA TRP A 102 -12.62 11.05 -37.24
C TRP A 102 -13.06 11.00 -38.71
N THR A 103 -12.19 11.33 -39.68
CA THR A 103 -12.54 11.26 -41.10
C THR A 103 -12.85 9.84 -41.53
N PHE A 104 -14.06 9.65 -42.07
CA PHE A 104 -14.58 8.36 -42.51
C PHE A 104 -14.14 8.05 -43.93
N ASN A 105 -13.38 6.95 -44.11
CA ASN A 105 -13.38 6.05 -45.30
C ASN A 105 -12.42 4.85 -45.17
N GLY A 106 -12.07 4.43 -43.94
CA GLY A 106 -11.21 3.25 -43.74
C GLY A 106 -9.73 3.45 -44.10
N LYS A 107 -9.29 4.69 -44.34
CA LYS A 107 -7.88 5.07 -44.44
C LYS A 107 -7.59 6.06 -43.33
N THR A 108 -6.52 5.89 -42.55
CA THR A 108 -6.09 6.98 -41.67
C THR A 108 -5.15 7.94 -42.42
N ILE A 109 -4.92 9.09 -41.79
CA ILE A 109 -3.97 10.10 -42.26
C ILE A 109 -2.52 9.58 -42.31
N CYS A 110 -2.18 8.44 -41.71
CA CYS A 110 -0.82 7.88 -41.75
C CYS A 110 -0.30 7.70 -43.18
N SER A 111 -1.19 7.28 -44.10
CA SER A 111 -0.90 7.13 -45.52
C SER A 111 -0.73 8.47 -46.25
N ASP A 112 -1.53 9.47 -45.88
CA ASP A 112 -1.45 10.81 -46.45
C ASP A 112 -0.21 11.58 -45.96
N ILE A 113 0.24 11.36 -44.72
CA ILE A 113 1.48 11.92 -44.17
C ILE A 113 2.69 11.44 -44.95
N ALA A 114 2.70 10.19 -45.44
CA ALA A 114 3.83 9.67 -46.22
C ALA A 114 4.06 10.48 -47.51
N ASN A 115 3.00 11.06 -48.09
CA ASN A 115 3.10 11.91 -49.29
C ASN A 115 3.80 13.25 -49.03
N LEU A 116 3.90 13.67 -47.75
CA LEU A 116 4.65 14.87 -47.36
C LEU A 116 6.17 14.65 -47.37
N ILE A 117 6.68 13.43 -47.54
CA ILE A 117 8.12 13.13 -47.48
C ILE A 117 8.77 13.33 -48.86
N HIS A 118 9.03 14.59 -49.23
CA HIS A 118 9.69 14.91 -50.51
C HIS A 118 10.67 16.10 -50.45
N ASN A 119 10.53 17.02 -49.48
CA ASN A 119 11.50 18.08 -49.22
C ASN A 119 11.78 18.19 -47.71
N GLU A 120 12.81 18.94 -47.30
CA GLU A 120 13.27 18.98 -45.90
C GLU A 120 12.19 19.53 -44.94
N ALA A 121 11.47 20.58 -45.34
CA ALA A 121 10.42 21.19 -44.53
C ALA A 121 9.19 20.29 -44.38
N THR A 122 8.75 19.65 -45.48
CA THR A 122 7.60 18.74 -45.47
C THR A 122 7.92 17.41 -44.80
N THR A 123 9.17 16.95 -44.88
CA THR A 123 9.68 15.80 -44.09
C THR A 123 9.67 16.11 -42.60
N GLY A 124 10.06 17.32 -42.20
CA GLY A 124 10.00 17.76 -40.80
C GLY A 124 8.58 17.84 -40.26
N ILE A 125 7.61 18.29 -41.06
CA ILE A 125 6.17 18.26 -40.71
C ILE A 125 5.67 16.82 -40.61
N ALA A 126 6.08 15.93 -41.52
CA ALA A 126 5.69 14.52 -41.49
C ALA A 126 6.14 13.81 -40.20
N ILE A 127 7.40 14.00 -39.80
CA ILE A 127 7.96 13.44 -38.55
C ILE A 127 7.23 14.01 -37.33
N LEU A 128 6.90 15.30 -37.34
CA LEU A 128 6.13 15.94 -36.27
C LEU A 128 4.74 15.31 -36.11
N LEU A 129 4.03 15.06 -37.21
CA LEU A 129 2.71 14.43 -37.20
C LEU A 129 2.78 12.97 -36.74
N TYR A 130 3.77 12.20 -37.21
CA TYR A 130 4.01 10.85 -36.72
C TYR A 130 4.31 10.83 -35.22
N SER A 131 5.00 11.84 -34.70
CA SER A 131 5.28 11.93 -33.26
C SER A 131 4.02 12.10 -32.40
N PHE A 132 2.94 12.70 -32.89
CA PHE A 132 1.74 12.93 -32.07
C PHE A 132 0.63 11.92 -32.33
N ILE A 133 0.53 11.38 -33.54
CA ILE A 133 -0.58 10.47 -33.87
C ILE A 133 -0.53 9.20 -33.01
N ALA A 134 0.62 8.55 -32.82
CA ALA A 134 0.70 7.35 -32.00
C ALA A 134 0.26 7.58 -30.55
N GLU A 135 0.57 8.74 -30.00
CA GLU A 135 0.25 9.13 -28.62
C GLU A 135 -1.24 9.43 -28.45
N GLU A 136 -1.84 10.16 -29.39
CA GLU A 136 -3.27 10.40 -29.43
C GLU A 136 -4.04 9.07 -29.54
N TYR A 137 -3.50 8.05 -30.21
CA TYR A 137 -4.09 6.70 -30.36
C TYR A 137 -3.95 5.83 -29.10
N ARG A 138 -2.98 6.10 -28.22
CA ARG A 138 -2.91 5.46 -26.90
C ARG A 138 -3.97 6.00 -25.95
N THR A 139 -4.28 7.30 -26.02
CA THR A 139 -5.11 8.01 -25.03
C THR A 139 -6.62 8.06 -25.37
N VAL A 140 -7.06 7.43 -26.46
CA VAL A 140 -8.45 7.54 -26.98
C VAL A 140 -9.51 7.30 -25.90
N ALA A 141 -9.34 6.24 -25.10
CA ALA A 141 -10.32 5.80 -24.11
C ALA A 141 -10.40 6.71 -22.89
N LYS A 142 -9.35 7.50 -22.62
CA LYS A 142 -9.29 8.39 -21.45
C LYS A 142 -9.71 9.83 -21.78
N LYS A 143 -9.47 10.25 -23.02
CA LYS A 143 -9.59 11.67 -23.44
C LYS A 143 -10.91 11.99 -24.16
N TYR A 144 -11.60 11.00 -24.73
CA TYR A 144 -12.73 11.22 -25.63
C TYR A 144 -14.00 10.49 -25.16
N HIS A 145 -15.14 11.18 -25.16
CA HIS A 145 -16.45 10.59 -24.86
C HIS A 145 -17.02 9.89 -26.10
N VAL A 146 -16.56 8.67 -26.37
CA VAL A 146 -17.01 7.89 -27.52
C VAL A 146 -17.30 6.42 -27.19
N PRO A 147 -18.24 5.78 -27.92
CA PRO A 147 -18.56 4.38 -27.71
C PRO A 147 -17.37 3.44 -27.92
N SER A 148 -17.33 2.39 -27.11
CA SER A 148 -16.24 1.41 -27.02
C SER A 148 -15.94 0.73 -28.35
N LYS A 149 -16.98 0.42 -29.14
CA LYS A 149 -16.87 -0.17 -30.49
C LYS A 149 -16.05 0.70 -31.45
N ARG A 150 -16.17 2.04 -31.33
CA ARG A 150 -15.39 2.98 -32.15
C ARG A 150 -13.93 3.02 -31.70
N ILE A 151 -13.67 3.00 -30.39
CA ILE A 151 -12.31 2.94 -29.84
C ILE A 151 -11.57 1.70 -30.34
N GLN A 152 -12.23 0.54 -30.33
CA GLN A 152 -11.64 -0.71 -30.79
C GLN A 152 -11.28 -0.65 -32.29
N TRP A 153 -12.20 -0.17 -33.13
CA TRP A 153 -11.93 0.01 -34.56
C TRP A 153 -10.71 0.93 -34.80
N ILE A 154 -10.65 2.08 -34.11
CA ILE A 154 -9.53 3.04 -34.20
C ILE A 154 -8.20 2.35 -33.89
N LYS A 155 -8.12 1.55 -32.83
CA LYS A 155 -6.88 0.86 -32.43
C LYS A 155 -6.46 -0.19 -33.46
N THR A 156 -7.37 -1.04 -33.92
CA THR A 156 -7.07 -2.10 -34.89
C THR A 156 -6.62 -1.54 -36.24
N THR A 157 -7.23 -0.45 -36.72
CA THR A 157 -6.79 0.20 -37.96
C THR A 157 -5.39 0.81 -37.82
N PHE A 158 -5.09 1.44 -36.68
CA PHE A 158 -3.78 2.05 -36.45
C PHE A 158 -2.65 1.03 -36.35
N GLU A 159 -2.88 -0.15 -35.75
CA GLU A 159 -1.91 -1.23 -35.69
C GLU A 159 -1.45 -1.70 -37.08
N GLN A 160 -2.34 -1.72 -38.06
CA GLN A 160 -2.00 -2.14 -39.43
C GLN A 160 -1.08 -1.13 -40.12
N GLU A 161 -1.35 0.16 -39.96
CA GLU A 161 -0.60 1.24 -40.62
C GLU A 161 0.70 1.57 -39.92
N ALA A 162 0.78 1.35 -38.60
CA ALA A 162 2.00 1.52 -37.82
C ALA A 162 3.17 0.70 -38.41
N ASN A 163 2.90 -0.46 -39.00
CA ASN A 163 3.89 -1.30 -39.67
C ASN A 163 4.61 -0.58 -40.81
N ASP A 164 3.89 0.22 -41.61
CA ASP A 164 4.47 0.93 -42.75
C ASP A 164 5.15 2.22 -42.31
N VAL A 165 4.60 2.90 -41.29
CA VAL A 165 5.24 4.07 -40.67
C VAL A 165 6.61 3.71 -40.08
N VAL A 166 6.74 2.56 -39.43
CA VAL A 166 8.04 2.10 -38.89
C VAL A 166 9.08 1.97 -40.00
N LYS A 167 8.76 1.37 -41.15
CA LYS A 167 9.70 1.24 -42.28
C LYS A 167 10.16 2.61 -42.79
N ILE A 168 9.25 3.58 -42.87
CA ILE A 168 9.54 4.95 -43.28
C ILE A 168 10.49 5.61 -42.27
N LEU A 169 10.16 5.55 -40.98
CA LEU A 169 10.96 6.17 -39.93
C LEU A 169 12.36 5.54 -39.82
N VAL A 170 12.49 4.22 -39.94
CA VAL A 170 13.80 3.55 -39.94
C VAL A 170 14.68 4.03 -41.10
N ASN A 171 14.12 4.19 -42.30
CA ASN A 171 14.86 4.75 -43.44
C ASN A 171 15.33 6.20 -43.20
N LEU A 172 14.52 7.02 -42.54
CA LEU A 172 14.91 8.40 -42.17
C LEU A 172 16.00 8.42 -41.09
N VAL A 173 15.97 7.49 -40.13
CA VAL A 173 17.03 7.34 -39.12
C VAL A 173 18.36 6.93 -39.77
N ILE A 174 18.34 6.06 -40.79
CA ILE A 174 19.55 5.72 -41.58
C ILE A 174 20.16 6.96 -42.24
N GLN A 175 19.35 7.99 -42.53
CA GLN A 175 19.80 9.30 -43.04
C GLN A 175 20.25 10.25 -41.91
N ASN A 176 20.50 9.74 -40.70
CA ASN A 176 20.93 10.47 -39.51
C ASN A 176 19.92 11.48 -38.93
N ARG A 177 18.62 11.24 -39.10
CA ARG A 177 17.55 12.09 -38.54
C ARG A 177 17.20 11.69 -37.11
N VAL A 178 17.63 12.49 -36.12
CA VAL A 178 17.37 12.25 -34.68
C VAL A 178 15.88 12.36 -34.34
N ASP A 179 15.18 13.31 -34.95
CA ASP A 179 13.74 13.53 -34.80
C ASP A 179 12.90 12.33 -35.25
N ALA A 180 13.34 11.64 -36.31
CA ALA A 180 12.71 10.39 -36.76
C ALA A 180 12.85 9.25 -35.74
N LEU A 181 13.98 9.17 -35.03
CA LEU A 181 14.22 8.15 -33.99
C LEU A 181 13.34 8.41 -32.74
N VAL A 182 13.19 9.69 -32.35
CA VAL A 182 12.24 10.09 -31.29
C VAL A 182 10.80 9.74 -31.67
N SER A 183 10.41 9.96 -32.93
CA SER A 183 9.08 9.54 -33.38
C SER A 183 8.94 8.01 -33.37
N LEU A 184 9.99 7.28 -33.77
CA LEU A 184 9.98 5.83 -33.90
C LEU A 184 9.69 5.14 -32.56
N SER A 185 10.23 5.65 -31.44
CA SER A 185 9.99 5.08 -30.10
C SER A 185 8.49 4.95 -29.78
N LYS A 186 7.66 5.87 -30.27
CA LYS A 186 6.20 5.85 -30.05
C LYS A 186 5.45 4.77 -30.83
N TYR A 187 6.08 4.17 -31.84
CA TYR A 187 5.48 3.14 -32.70
C TYR A 187 5.92 1.72 -32.38
N VAL A 188 7.09 1.56 -31.75
CA VAL A 188 7.68 0.24 -31.46
C VAL A 188 6.68 -0.67 -30.75
N GLY A 189 5.97 -0.16 -29.74
CA GLY A 189 4.97 -0.93 -29.00
C GLY A 189 3.72 -1.32 -29.78
N TRP A 190 3.43 -0.67 -30.91
CA TRP A 190 2.26 -0.96 -31.75
C TRP A 190 2.51 -2.08 -32.76
N VAL A 191 3.77 -2.36 -33.08
CA VAL A 191 4.17 -3.24 -34.19
C VAL A 191 4.63 -4.62 -33.68
N SER A 192 4.58 -5.66 -34.52
CA SER A 192 5.10 -7.00 -34.17
C SER A 192 6.61 -7.09 -34.33
N THR A 193 7.26 -7.97 -33.57
CA THR A 193 8.73 -8.14 -33.64
C THR A 193 9.21 -8.57 -35.02
N ASP A 194 8.46 -9.42 -35.73
CA ASP A 194 8.80 -9.85 -37.08
C ASP A 194 8.89 -8.65 -38.05
N THR A 195 8.00 -7.67 -37.88
CA THR A 195 8.00 -6.44 -38.69
C THR A 195 9.18 -5.54 -38.32
N LEU A 196 9.53 -5.43 -37.03
CA LEU A 196 10.73 -4.70 -36.58
C LEU A 196 12.00 -5.32 -37.17
N ILE A 197 12.13 -6.64 -37.13
CA ILE A 197 13.26 -7.38 -37.72
C ILE A 197 13.33 -7.13 -39.23
N ALA A 198 12.21 -7.29 -39.96
CA ALA A 198 12.16 -7.06 -41.40
C ALA A 198 12.49 -5.62 -41.80
N SER A 199 12.25 -4.65 -40.90
CA SER A 199 12.58 -3.24 -41.13
C SER A 199 14.04 -2.87 -40.83
N ASN A 200 14.89 -3.81 -40.39
CA ASN A 200 16.27 -3.58 -39.92
C ASN A 200 16.37 -2.66 -38.68
N PHE A 201 15.31 -2.57 -37.87
CA PHE A 201 15.26 -1.72 -36.69
C PHE A 201 16.45 -1.91 -35.73
N PHE A 202 16.74 -3.16 -35.34
CA PHE A 202 17.80 -3.47 -34.38
C PHE A 202 19.21 -3.16 -34.92
N VAL A 203 19.44 -3.38 -36.22
CA VAL A 203 20.70 -3.01 -36.90
C VAL A 203 20.91 -1.50 -36.91
N VAL A 204 19.83 -0.73 -37.03
CA VAL A 204 19.89 0.72 -36.93
C VAL A 204 20.20 1.16 -35.49
N LEU A 205 19.58 0.52 -34.49
CA LEU A 205 19.88 0.81 -33.08
C LEU A 205 21.34 0.56 -32.71
N GLU A 206 21.96 -0.53 -33.19
CA GLU A 206 23.39 -0.80 -32.98
C GLU A 206 24.29 0.36 -33.44
N LYS A 207 23.93 1.02 -34.55
CA LYS A 207 24.68 2.15 -35.10
C LYS A 207 24.39 3.47 -34.37
N THR A 208 23.17 3.66 -33.87
CA THR A 208 22.77 4.92 -33.24
C THR A 208 23.20 5.01 -31.78
N ILE A 209 23.36 3.88 -31.09
CA ILE A 209 23.79 3.83 -29.67
C ILE A 209 25.22 4.35 -29.45
N VAL A 210 26.06 4.35 -30.49
CA VAL A 210 27.41 4.95 -30.41
C VAL A 210 27.44 6.44 -30.78
N THR A 211 26.30 7.04 -31.10
CA THR A 211 26.18 8.46 -31.51
C THR A 211 25.55 9.28 -30.38
N PRO A 212 26.27 10.23 -29.73
CA PRO A 212 25.81 10.91 -28.51
C PRO A 212 24.41 11.52 -28.59
N SER A 213 24.06 12.19 -29.70
CA SER A 213 22.75 12.81 -29.88
C SER A 213 21.59 11.82 -30.06
N MET A 214 21.88 10.52 -30.26
CA MET A 214 20.90 9.47 -30.51
C MET A 214 20.79 8.44 -29.37
N ILE A 215 21.69 8.47 -28.37
CA ILE A 215 21.70 7.52 -27.25
C ILE A 215 20.35 7.49 -26.52
N LYS A 216 19.85 8.66 -26.09
CA LYS A 216 18.58 8.76 -25.36
C LYS A 216 17.38 8.28 -26.20
N PRO A 217 17.18 8.74 -27.45
CA PRO A 217 16.13 8.19 -28.31
C PRO A 217 16.23 6.67 -28.55
N SER A 218 17.44 6.12 -28.69
CA SER A 218 17.67 4.67 -28.82
C SER A 218 17.26 3.91 -27.56
N LEU A 219 17.56 4.48 -26.38
CA LEU A 219 17.12 3.94 -25.10
C LEU A 219 15.59 3.91 -25.01
N ASP A 220 14.91 5.01 -25.38
CA ASP A 220 13.45 5.09 -25.35
C ASP A 220 12.81 4.03 -26.26
N CYS A 221 13.38 3.82 -27.45
CA CYS A 221 12.98 2.77 -28.39
C CYS A 221 13.10 1.36 -27.80
N LEU A 222 14.22 1.03 -27.15
CA LEU A 222 14.42 -0.29 -26.53
C LEU A 222 13.54 -0.49 -25.31
N THR A 223 13.32 0.56 -24.53
CA THR A 223 12.48 0.51 -23.34
C THR A 223 11.04 0.21 -23.72
N GLU A 224 10.50 0.93 -24.71
CA GLU A 224 9.15 0.69 -25.23
C GLU A 224 9.04 -0.73 -25.83
N TYR A 225 10.06 -1.20 -26.57
CA TYR A 225 10.08 -2.57 -27.10
C TYR A 225 9.87 -3.61 -26.00
N LEU A 226 10.66 -3.52 -24.92
CA LEU A 226 10.63 -4.50 -23.83
C LEU A 226 9.37 -4.41 -22.96
N GLN A 227 8.69 -3.25 -22.92
CA GLN A 227 7.44 -3.09 -22.17
C GLN A 227 6.22 -3.75 -22.83
N THR A 228 6.23 -3.94 -24.16
CA THR A 228 5.03 -4.34 -24.91
C THR A 228 4.81 -5.85 -25.04
N ASN A 229 5.64 -6.67 -24.38
CA ASN A 229 5.52 -8.14 -24.27
C ASN A 229 5.40 -8.92 -25.60
N LYS A 230 5.67 -8.29 -26.75
CA LYS A 230 5.73 -8.93 -28.07
C LYS A 230 7.13 -9.53 -28.26
N ILE A 231 7.31 -10.77 -27.82
CA ILE A 231 8.64 -11.36 -27.65
C ILE A 231 8.78 -12.63 -28.50
N PRO A 232 9.76 -12.72 -29.40
CA PRO A 232 9.98 -13.89 -30.25
C PRO A 232 10.58 -15.05 -29.43
N SER A 233 10.37 -16.29 -29.85
CA SER A 233 10.85 -17.48 -29.13
C SER A 233 12.35 -17.78 -29.31
N ASN A 234 13.04 -17.07 -30.21
CA ASN A 234 14.43 -17.38 -30.59
C ASN A 234 15.45 -16.88 -29.54
N PRO A 235 16.24 -17.76 -28.88
CA PRO A 235 17.25 -17.37 -27.90
C PRO A 235 18.34 -16.44 -28.44
N GLN A 236 18.79 -16.63 -29.69
CA GLN A 236 19.87 -15.82 -30.28
C GLN A 236 19.49 -14.35 -30.42
N PHE A 237 18.20 -14.09 -30.64
CA PHE A 237 17.67 -12.75 -30.72
C PHE A 237 17.72 -12.07 -29.33
N HIS A 238 17.37 -12.78 -28.26
CA HIS A 238 17.46 -12.27 -26.89
C HIS A 238 18.89 -11.96 -26.47
N ILE A 239 19.84 -12.81 -26.87
CA ILE A 239 21.28 -12.55 -26.67
C ILE A 239 21.69 -11.23 -27.35
N SER A 240 21.20 -10.98 -28.57
CA SER A 240 21.53 -9.76 -29.31
C SER A 240 20.95 -8.51 -28.65
N VAL A 241 19.71 -8.57 -28.15
CA VAL A 241 19.09 -7.47 -27.39
C VAL A 241 19.82 -7.23 -26.07
N MET A 242 20.22 -8.29 -25.36
CA MET A 242 21.03 -8.17 -24.14
C MET A 242 22.38 -7.49 -24.42
N ALA A 243 23.11 -7.93 -25.44
CA ALA A 243 24.37 -7.32 -25.85
C ALA A 243 24.20 -5.83 -26.22
N LEU A 244 23.10 -5.48 -26.88
CA LEU A 244 22.75 -4.10 -27.21
C LEU A 244 22.54 -3.24 -25.95
N THR A 245 21.78 -3.74 -24.96
CA THR A 245 21.58 -3.07 -23.67
C THR A 245 22.90 -2.90 -22.90
N LEU A 246 23.75 -3.92 -22.86
CA LEU A 246 25.06 -3.84 -22.20
C LEU A 246 26.01 -2.85 -22.89
N ASN A 247 26.01 -2.80 -24.22
CA ASN A 247 26.80 -1.81 -24.98
C ASN A 247 26.32 -0.38 -24.74
N LEU A 248 25.02 -0.19 -24.54
CA LEU A 248 24.42 1.10 -24.21
C LEU A 248 24.84 1.58 -22.81
N LEU A 249 24.87 0.68 -21.82
CA LEU A 249 25.34 0.99 -20.45
C LEU A 249 26.83 1.39 -20.40
N LYS A 250 27.63 0.94 -21.36
CA LYS A 250 29.07 1.29 -21.45
C LYS A 250 29.31 2.68 -22.06
N GLN A 251 28.29 3.37 -22.57
CA GLN A 251 28.46 4.70 -23.17
C GLN A 251 28.55 5.79 -22.09
N PRO A 252 29.48 6.76 -22.21
CA PRO A 252 29.72 7.77 -21.17
C PRO A 252 28.57 8.77 -20.98
N ASP A 253 27.80 9.05 -22.03
CA ASP A 253 26.72 10.05 -22.01
C ASP A 253 25.32 9.41 -21.80
N VAL A 254 25.26 8.15 -21.35
CA VAL A 254 23.98 7.46 -21.18
C VAL A 254 23.20 7.99 -19.97
N PRO A 255 21.90 8.32 -20.11
CA PRO A 255 21.07 8.67 -18.96
C PRO A 255 20.96 7.48 -18.00
N ALA A 256 21.55 7.60 -16.81
CA ALA A 256 21.77 6.47 -15.91
C ALA A 256 20.49 5.77 -15.44
N GLN A 257 19.52 6.53 -14.94
CA GLN A 257 18.25 6.01 -14.45
C GLN A 257 17.46 5.23 -15.54
N PRO A 258 17.17 5.82 -16.73
CA PRO A 258 16.53 5.06 -17.79
C PRO A 258 17.32 3.82 -18.25
N ALA A 259 18.66 3.85 -18.19
CA ALA A 259 19.50 2.74 -18.65
C ALA A 259 19.43 1.55 -17.68
N LEU A 260 19.45 1.80 -16.37
CA LEU A 260 19.24 0.77 -15.35
C LEU A 260 17.83 0.18 -15.42
N TYR A 261 16.81 1.01 -15.65
CA TYR A 261 15.45 0.52 -15.89
C TYR A 261 15.36 -0.39 -17.12
N LEU A 262 16.02 -0.01 -18.22
CA LEU A 262 16.10 -0.84 -19.42
C LEU A 262 16.75 -2.19 -19.13
N LEU A 263 17.82 -2.22 -18.33
CA LEU A 263 18.49 -3.45 -17.93
C LEU A 263 17.56 -4.37 -17.12
N MET A 264 16.85 -3.83 -16.13
CA MET A 264 15.85 -4.60 -15.35
C MET A 264 14.77 -5.20 -16.25
N LYS A 265 14.26 -4.43 -17.21
CA LYS A 265 13.31 -4.95 -18.20
C LYS A 265 13.93 -6.03 -19.07
N THR A 266 15.19 -5.88 -19.44
CA THR A 266 15.95 -6.90 -20.18
C THR A 266 16.06 -8.18 -19.35
N PHE A 267 16.25 -8.12 -18.03
CA PHE A 267 16.22 -9.29 -17.15
C PHE A 267 14.85 -9.97 -17.14
N SER A 268 13.76 -9.21 -17.01
CA SER A 268 12.42 -9.82 -17.00
C SER A 268 12.03 -10.49 -18.34
N VAL A 269 12.53 -9.97 -19.46
CA VAL A 269 12.09 -10.35 -20.80
C VAL A 269 13.06 -11.28 -21.52
N CYS A 270 14.35 -10.95 -21.55
CA CYS A 270 15.33 -11.67 -22.36
C CYS A 270 15.95 -12.83 -21.61
N VAL A 271 16.35 -12.63 -20.35
CA VAL A 271 17.11 -13.62 -19.55
C VAL A 271 16.43 -14.99 -19.44
N PRO A 272 15.11 -15.12 -19.20
CA PRO A 272 14.43 -16.42 -19.13
C PRO A 272 14.44 -17.25 -20.39
N ARG A 273 14.91 -16.68 -21.50
CA ARG A 273 14.87 -17.27 -22.84
C ARG A 273 16.26 -17.51 -23.41
N ILE A 274 17.32 -17.24 -22.63
CA ILE A 274 18.71 -17.40 -23.00
C ILE A 274 19.26 -18.63 -22.27
N PRO A 275 19.91 -19.61 -22.95
CA PRO A 275 20.62 -20.67 -22.27
C PRO A 275 21.82 -20.10 -21.51
N PHE A 276 22.12 -20.66 -20.34
CA PHE A 276 23.26 -20.22 -19.55
C PHE A 276 24.59 -20.41 -20.31
N ASP A 277 25.43 -19.38 -20.27
CA ASP A 277 26.81 -19.35 -20.76
C ASP A 277 27.64 -18.34 -19.94
N ASP A 278 28.94 -18.57 -19.81
CA ASP A 278 29.86 -17.75 -18.99
C ASP A 278 29.95 -16.30 -19.49
N SER A 279 29.61 -16.06 -20.76
CA SER A 279 29.47 -14.70 -21.31
C SER A 279 28.45 -13.82 -20.55
N LEU A 280 27.48 -14.43 -19.86
CA LEU A 280 26.51 -13.71 -19.02
C LEU A 280 27.11 -13.07 -17.76
N LEU A 281 28.32 -13.47 -17.34
CA LEU A 281 29.06 -12.80 -16.26
C LEU A 281 29.47 -11.37 -16.62
N GLU A 282 29.39 -10.99 -17.89
CA GLU A 282 29.56 -9.60 -18.32
C GLU A 282 28.47 -8.67 -17.76
N ILE A 283 27.29 -9.20 -17.44
CA ILE A 283 26.17 -8.44 -16.85
C ILE A 283 26.57 -7.83 -15.49
N PRO A 284 26.90 -8.63 -14.46
CA PRO A 284 27.27 -8.09 -13.15
C PRO A 284 28.59 -7.29 -13.19
N ARG A 285 29.53 -7.62 -14.10
CA ARG A 285 30.73 -6.80 -14.34
C ARG A 285 30.40 -5.41 -14.87
N THR A 286 29.48 -5.32 -15.83
CA THR A 286 29.04 -4.05 -16.39
C THR A 286 28.30 -3.23 -15.34
N LEU A 287 27.49 -3.86 -14.49
CA LEU A 287 26.84 -3.20 -13.35
C LEU A 287 27.85 -2.59 -12.37
N ASN A 288 28.89 -3.34 -11.95
CA ASN A 288 29.93 -2.82 -11.07
C ASN A 288 30.72 -1.67 -11.72
N SER A 289 31.10 -1.83 -12.99
CA SER A 289 31.82 -0.79 -13.74
C SER A 289 30.98 0.47 -13.93
N PHE A 290 29.66 0.32 -14.12
CA PHE A 290 28.75 1.43 -14.33
C PHE A 290 28.66 2.33 -13.09
N ILE A 291 28.49 1.72 -11.91
CA ILE A 291 28.30 2.46 -10.67
C ILE A 291 29.57 3.20 -10.22
N ALA A 292 30.76 2.70 -10.56
CA ALA A 292 32.04 3.33 -10.21
C ALA A 292 32.17 4.78 -10.71
N SER A 293 31.45 5.16 -11.77
CA SER A 293 31.42 6.53 -12.30
C SER A 293 30.23 7.39 -11.80
N HIS A 294 29.30 6.79 -11.05
CA HIS A 294 28.04 7.41 -10.61
C HIS A 294 27.78 7.27 -9.10
N THR A 295 28.80 6.91 -8.30
CA THR A 295 28.66 6.66 -6.85
C THR A 295 28.11 7.84 -6.05
N ASN A 296 28.19 9.06 -6.60
CA ASN A 296 27.74 10.29 -5.93
C ASN A 296 26.29 10.68 -6.28
N ASP A 297 25.65 10.01 -7.25
CA ASP A 297 24.24 10.22 -7.60
C ASP A 297 23.37 9.19 -6.89
N PHE A 298 22.72 9.63 -5.81
CA PHE A 298 21.89 8.78 -4.98
C PHE A 298 20.78 8.05 -5.75
N THR A 299 20.06 8.73 -6.63
CA THR A 299 18.93 8.11 -7.34
C THR A 299 19.45 7.04 -8.30
N THR A 300 20.62 7.28 -8.92
CA THR A 300 21.29 6.27 -9.74
C THR A 300 21.76 5.07 -8.92
N VAL A 301 22.33 5.28 -7.73
CA VAL A 301 22.74 4.19 -6.83
C VAL A 301 21.52 3.37 -6.37
N SER A 302 20.41 4.01 -6.03
CA SER A 302 19.18 3.33 -5.64
C SER A 302 18.66 2.42 -6.76
N MET A 303 18.57 2.94 -7.99
CA MET A 303 18.17 2.13 -9.15
C MET A 303 19.19 1.03 -9.47
N TRP A 304 20.45 1.22 -9.11
CA TRP A 304 21.48 0.19 -9.28
C TRP A 304 21.27 -0.98 -8.30
N PHE A 305 20.83 -0.71 -7.06
CA PHE A 305 20.39 -1.78 -6.15
C PHE A 305 19.19 -2.55 -6.71
N GLU A 306 18.19 -1.84 -7.24
CA GLU A 306 17.02 -2.47 -7.88
C GLU A 306 17.42 -3.35 -9.08
N ALA A 307 18.41 -2.91 -9.87
CA ALA A 307 18.95 -3.70 -10.97
C ALA A 307 19.63 -4.98 -10.49
N TRP A 308 20.38 -4.93 -9.38
CA TRP A 308 20.92 -6.13 -8.75
C TRP A 308 19.83 -7.05 -8.20
N GLY A 309 18.81 -6.51 -7.54
CA GLY A 309 17.64 -7.28 -7.09
C GLY A 309 16.98 -8.02 -8.25
N ALA A 310 16.73 -7.33 -9.37
CA ALA A 310 16.17 -7.93 -10.57
C ALA A 310 17.07 -9.01 -11.20
N LEU A 311 18.40 -8.92 -11.05
CA LEU A 311 19.32 -9.98 -11.47
C LEU A 311 19.16 -11.21 -10.58
N PHE A 312 19.09 -11.06 -9.26
CA PHE A 312 18.91 -12.17 -8.33
C PHE A 312 17.54 -12.85 -8.46
N ASP A 313 16.50 -12.10 -8.78
CA ASP A 313 15.17 -12.64 -9.07
C ASP A 313 15.08 -13.36 -10.43
N SER A 314 16.13 -13.27 -11.25
CA SER A 314 16.14 -13.90 -12.57
C SER A 314 16.43 -15.41 -12.48
N CYS A 315 15.86 -16.18 -13.40
CA CYS A 315 16.03 -17.64 -13.43
C CYS A 315 17.47 -18.12 -13.71
N ILE A 316 18.38 -17.24 -14.12
CA ILE A 316 19.79 -17.61 -14.32
C ILE A 316 20.64 -17.36 -13.06
N ALA A 317 20.09 -16.68 -12.05
CA ALA A 317 20.84 -16.24 -10.87
C ALA A 317 21.56 -17.40 -10.18
N ASP A 318 20.87 -18.52 -9.93
CA ASP A 318 21.47 -19.69 -9.27
C ASP A 318 22.67 -20.25 -10.04
N SER A 319 22.61 -20.25 -11.37
CA SER A 319 23.72 -20.75 -12.21
C SER A 319 24.85 -19.73 -12.31
N LEU A 320 24.51 -18.45 -12.48
CA LEU A 320 25.46 -17.36 -12.61
C LEU A 320 26.23 -17.11 -11.32
N CYS A 321 25.53 -17.13 -10.18
CA CYS A 321 26.09 -16.73 -8.91
C CYS A 321 26.90 -17.84 -8.24
N VAL A 322 26.82 -19.09 -8.72
CA VAL A 322 27.64 -20.22 -8.24
C VAL A 322 28.91 -20.41 -9.09
N ALA A 323 29.01 -19.74 -10.26
CA ALA A 323 30.21 -19.78 -11.09
C ALA A 323 31.45 -19.28 -10.33
N ASP A 324 32.60 -19.94 -10.52
CA ASP A 324 33.85 -19.64 -9.79
C ASP A 324 34.29 -18.18 -9.96
N GLU A 325 34.03 -17.59 -11.13
CA GLU A 325 34.36 -16.21 -11.46
C GLU A 325 33.43 -15.16 -10.82
N PHE A 326 32.29 -15.57 -10.24
CA PHE A 326 31.34 -14.65 -9.61
C PHE A 326 31.80 -14.17 -8.23
N GLY A 327 32.58 -14.97 -7.49
CA GLY A 327 33.11 -14.61 -6.17
C GLY A 327 33.83 -13.26 -6.14
N PRO A 328 34.82 -13.00 -7.02
CA PRO A 328 35.48 -11.70 -7.13
C PRO A 328 34.52 -10.53 -7.47
N ILE A 329 33.51 -10.79 -8.31
CA ILE A 329 32.51 -9.79 -8.70
C ILE A 329 31.63 -9.40 -7.50
N ALA A 330 31.23 -10.40 -6.71
CA ALA A 330 30.51 -10.21 -5.46
C ALA A 330 31.32 -9.40 -4.43
N GLN A 331 32.63 -9.63 -4.33
CA GLN A 331 33.52 -8.84 -3.46
C GLN A 331 33.61 -7.38 -3.88
N GLU A 332 33.75 -7.11 -5.18
CA GLU A 332 33.80 -5.75 -5.71
C GLU A 332 32.48 -5.01 -5.47
N CYS A 333 31.35 -5.68 -5.69
CA CYS A 333 30.03 -5.14 -5.37
C CYS A 333 29.94 -4.81 -3.87
N CYS A 334 30.25 -5.77 -2.99
CA CYS A 334 30.21 -5.57 -1.54
C CYS A 334 31.09 -4.39 -1.05
N LYS A 335 32.30 -4.25 -1.60
CA LYS A 335 33.19 -3.11 -1.31
C LYS A 335 32.65 -1.76 -1.77
N THR A 336 31.77 -1.76 -2.76
CA THR A 336 31.08 -0.56 -3.22
C THR A 336 29.90 -0.22 -2.31
N ILE A 337 29.13 -1.23 -1.88
CA ILE A 337 27.93 -1.04 -1.04
C ILE A 337 28.29 -0.62 0.38
N LEU A 338 29.21 -1.31 1.04
CA LEU A 338 29.45 -1.15 2.48
C LEU A 338 29.78 0.30 2.89
N PRO A 339 30.67 1.05 2.20
CA PRO A 339 30.94 2.45 2.54
C PRO A 339 29.74 3.38 2.35
N LEU A 340 28.77 2.99 1.52
CA LEU A 340 27.54 3.74 1.28
C LEU A 340 26.48 3.49 2.37
N LEU A 341 26.73 2.63 3.36
CA LEU A 341 25.78 2.36 4.44
C LEU A 341 26.09 3.13 5.72
N PHE A 342 27.31 3.65 5.86
CA PHE A 342 27.78 4.29 7.08
C PHE A 342 28.02 5.79 6.91
N CYS A 343 27.50 6.57 7.84
CA CYS A 343 27.71 8.00 7.99
C CYS A 343 29.16 8.38 8.22
N SER A 344 29.91 7.58 8.98
CA SER A 344 31.35 7.78 9.19
C SER A 344 32.18 7.70 7.89
N THR A 345 31.65 7.13 6.81
CA THR A 345 32.30 7.04 5.49
C THR A 345 31.73 7.99 4.43
N TYR A 346 30.62 8.69 4.70
CA TYR A 346 30.07 9.70 3.77
C TYR A 346 30.92 10.98 3.77
N ASN A 347 31.69 11.22 2.71
CA ASN A 347 32.36 12.51 2.49
C ASN A 347 31.92 13.23 1.19
N GLN A 348 31.02 12.66 0.37
CA GLN A 348 30.76 13.20 -1.00
C GLN A 348 29.32 13.11 -1.53
N ILE A 349 28.36 12.55 -0.79
CA ILE A 349 26.95 12.50 -1.22
C ILE A 349 26.19 13.57 -0.45
N GLU A 350 25.52 14.50 -1.13
CA GLU A 350 24.64 15.48 -0.49
C GLU A 350 23.62 14.72 0.37
N LEU A 351 23.65 14.97 1.68
CA LEU A 351 22.77 14.33 2.66
C LEU A 351 21.32 14.48 2.21
N LEU A 352 20.67 13.33 1.98
CA LEU A 352 19.24 13.28 1.77
C LEU A 352 18.53 13.81 2.99
N ASP A 353 17.40 14.44 2.72
CA ASP A 353 16.49 14.92 3.73
C ASP A 353 16.03 13.75 4.62
N THR A 354 16.65 13.62 5.80
CA THR A 354 16.25 12.69 6.85
C THR A 354 14.97 13.16 7.56
N SER A 355 14.43 14.33 7.21
CA SER A 355 13.37 15.01 7.96
C SER A 355 11.93 14.66 7.53
N LYS A 356 11.66 13.43 7.09
CA LYS A 356 10.27 12.98 6.89
C LYS A 356 9.71 12.24 8.11
N VAL A 357 8.68 12.85 8.69
CA VAL A 357 7.91 12.44 9.86
C VAL A 357 6.56 11.89 9.39
N GLY A 358 6.30 10.58 9.54
CA GLY A 358 5.02 9.93 9.17
C GLY A 358 5.09 8.40 9.04
N ASP A 359 4.03 7.78 8.50
CA ASP A 359 3.91 6.33 8.22
C ASP A 359 4.57 5.90 6.88
N GLU A 360 5.15 6.84 6.12
CA GLU A 360 5.88 6.57 4.87
C GLU A 360 7.38 6.40 5.16
N GLN A 361 8.00 5.31 4.69
CA GLN A 361 9.45 5.10 4.81
C GLN A 361 10.20 6.26 4.15
N SER A 362 11.23 6.79 4.81
CA SER A 362 12.07 7.83 4.22
C SER A 362 12.80 7.29 2.97
N GLU A 363 13.14 8.15 2.01
CA GLU A 363 13.91 7.75 0.82
C GLU A 363 15.25 7.11 1.20
N PHE A 364 15.82 7.55 2.33
CA PHE A 364 17.02 6.95 2.92
C PHE A 364 16.77 5.53 3.45
N GLU A 365 15.65 5.28 4.13
CA GLU A 365 15.30 3.93 4.59
C GLU A 365 15.07 2.95 3.42
N VAL A 366 14.41 3.39 2.34
CA VAL A 366 14.20 2.59 1.12
C VAL A 366 15.55 2.24 0.48
N PHE A 367 16.47 3.19 0.42
CA PHE A 367 17.82 2.97 -0.09
C PHE A 367 18.60 1.97 0.73
N ILE A 368 18.62 2.16 2.06
CA ILE A 368 19.30 1.26 3.00
C ILE A 368 18.70 -0.15 2.91
N PHE A 369 17.36 -0.27 2.83
CA PHE A 369 16.67 -1.54 2.64
C PHE A 369 17.08 -2.24 1.33
N SER A 370 17.13 -1.51 0.22
CA SER A 370 17.54 -2.05 -1.09
C SER A 370 18.99 -2.53 -1.07
N ALA A 371 19.88 -1.77 -0.42
CA ALA A 371 21.27 -2.17 -0.23
C ALA A 371 21.40 -3.46 0.62
N TYR A 372 20.59 -3.60 1.67
CA TYR A 372 20.54 -4.83 2.48
C TYR A 372 20.10 -6.03 1.65
N GLN A 373 19.05 -5.90 0.85
CA GLN A 373 18.57 -6.99 -0.01
C GLN A 373 19.68 -7.51 -0.92
N VAL A 374 20.42 -6.60 -1.57
CA VAL A 374 21.57 -6.98 -2.42
C VAL A 374 22.66 -7.68 -1.61
N LEU A 375 23.03 -7.16 -0.43
CA LEU A 375 24.04 -7.81 0.42
C LEU A 375 23.61 -9.20 0.88
N MET A 376 22.32 -9.40 1.20
CA MET A 376 21.81 -10.70 1.63
C MET A 376 21.80 -11.72 0.52
N SER A 377 21.35 -11.35 -0.68
CA SER A 377 21.47 -12.22 -1.85
C SER A 377 22.93 -12.58 -2.14
N LEU A 378 23.86 -11.64 -1.99
CA LEU A 378 25.29 -11.91 -2.14
C LEU A 378 25.84 -12.88 -1.06
N ILE A 379 25.34 -12.83 0.18
CA ILE A 379 25.68 -13.79 1.23
C ILE A 379 25.15 -15.18 0.89
N ASP A 380 23.90 -15.27 0.44
CA ASP A 380 23.26 -16.56 0.11
C ASP A 380 24.02 -17.28 -1.01
N PHE A 381 24.50 -16.55 -2.03
CA PHE A 381 25.26 -17.15 -3.13
C PHE A 381 26.77 -17.30 -2.87
N GLN A 382 27.41 -16.32 -2.24
CA GLN A 382 28.88 -16.23 -2.12
C GLN A 382 29.36 -15.81 -0.72
N GLY A 383 28.70 -16.30 0.33
CA GLY A 383 28.97 -15.92 1.72
C GLY A 383 30.44 -16.07 2.17
N GLN A 384 31.19 -17.03 1.62
CA GLN A 384 32.63 -17.20 1.92
C GLN A 384 33.47 -15.97 1.56
N TYR A 385 33.09 -15.23 0.52
CA TYR A 385 33.80 -14.05 0.04
C TYR A 385 33.26 -12.74 0.63
N VAL A 386 31.96 -12.72 0.97
CA VAL A 386 31.22 -11.51 1.35
C VAL A 386 31.16 -11.30 2.87
N LEU A 387 30.90 -12.36 3.66
CA LEU A 387 30.77 -12.26 5.12
C LEU A 387 31.98 -11.62 5.82
N PRO A 388 33.24 -11.91 5.46
CA PRO A 388 34.40 -11.28 6.10
C PRO A 388 34.43 -9.76 5.94
N LEU A 389 34.01 -9.25 4.77
CA LEU A 389 33.99 -7.82 4.46
C LEU A 389 32.93 -7.08 5.29
N ILE A 390 31.75 -7.70 5.45
CA ILE A 390 30.66 -7.15 6.28
C ILE A 390 31.10 -7.07 7.74
N LEU A 391 31.72 -8.13 8.26
CA LEU A 391 32.25 -8.17 9.62
C LEU A 391 33.31 -7.09 9.86
N GLU A 392 34.23 -6.91 8.90
CA GLU A 392 35.26 -5.87 8.96
C GLU A 392 34.63 -4.48 9.04
N ALA A 393 33.65 -4.17 8.18
CA ALA A 393 32.96 -2.89 8.18
C ALA A 393 32.19 -2.64 9.49
N MET A 394 31.46 -3.64 10.00
CA MET A 394 30.74 -3.54 11.27
C MET A 394 31.68 -3.30 12.45
N ASN A 395 32.79 -4.04 12.54
CA ASN A 395 33.76 -3.88 13.62
C ASN A 395 34.43 -2.51 13.56
N HIS A 396 34.76 -2.03 12.36
CA HIS A 396 35.32 -0.70 12.17
C HIS A 396 34.36 0.40 12.63
N SER A 397 33.07 0.31 12.27
CA SER A 397 32.02 1.22 12.74
C SER A 397 31.92 1.22 14.27
N PHE A 398 31.88 0.03 14.89
CA PHE A 398 31.85 -0.09 16.35
C PHE A 398 33.06 0.55 17.03
N GLU A 399 34.27 0.36 16.49
CA GLU A 399 35.48 0.99 17.04
C GLU A 399 35.42 2.52 16.98
N ILE A 400 34.91 3.08 15.88
CA ILE A 400 34.72 4.54 15.73
C ILE A 400 33.72 5.05 16.77
N ILE A 401 32.55 4.41 16.88
CA ILE A 401 31.50 4.82 17.84
C ILE A 401 32.03 4.79 19.28
N MET A 402 32.75 3.72 19.64
CA MET A 402 33.29 3.53 21.00
C MET A 402 34.43 4.50 21.34
N SER A 403 35.08 5.10 20.34
CA SER A 403 36.17 6.07 20.54
C SER A 403 35.68 7.49 20.86
N LYS A 404 34.39 7.80 20.62
CA LYS A 404 33.79 9.13 20.83
C LYS A 404 33.48 9.38 22.31
N GLN A 405 33.58 10.64 22.75
CA GLN A 405 33.23 11.01 24.14
C GLN A 405 31.71 11.00 24.33
N PRO A 406 31.17 10.28 25.34
CA PRO A 406 29.81 9.76 25.36
C PRO A 406 28.72 10.74 25.86
N GLN A 407 28.89 12.05 25.70
CA GLN A 407 27.89 12.99 26.24
C GLN A 407 26.67 13.16 25.34
N LEU A 408 26.82 13.01 24.01
CA LEU A 408 25.78 13.17 23.00
C LEU A 408 26.07 12.26 21.80
N TYR A 409 25.05 11.58 21.26
CA TYR A 409 25.13 10.97 19.92
C TYR A 409 24.76 12.00 18.85
N THR A 410 25.46 12.00 17.74
CA THR A 410 25.05 12.74 16.54
C THR A 410 24.07 11.92 15.71
N GLU A 411 23.30 12.54 14.82
CA GLU A 411 22.42 11.82 13.88
C GLU A 411 23.19 10.73 13.09
N GLY A 412 24.43 11.03 12.69
CA GLY A 412 25.31 10.06 12.03
C GLY A 412 25.70 8.87 12.91
N ASP A 413 25.87 9.07 14.22
CA ASP A 413 26.13 7.96 15.16
C ASP A 413 24.93 7.03 15.28
N VAL A 414 23.72 7.59 15.32
CA VAL A 414 22.48 6.82 15.39
C VAL A 414 22.31 5.99 14.13
N CYS A 415 22.55 6.58 12.95
CA CYS A 415 22.54 5.88 11.68
C CYS A 415 23.57 4.74 11.65
N ASP A 416 24.82 5.00 12.04
CA ASP A 416 25.88 3.97 12.05
C ASP A 416 25.55 2.82 13.01
N ILE A 417 25.05 3.11 14.22
CA ILE A 417 24.62 2.08 15.16
C ILE A 417 23.44 1.28 14.60
N ALA A 418 22.44 1.96 14.03
CA ALA A 418 21.28 1.30 13.43
C ALA A 418 21.69 0.38 12.27
N THR A 419 22.55 0.86 11.37
CA THR A 419 23.11 0.08 10.27
C THR A 419 23.87 -1.13 10.79
N THR A 420 24.72 -0.94 11.79
CA THR A 420 25.52 -2.05 12.35
C THR A 420 24.64 -3.10 13.03
N CYS A 421 23.62 -2.69 13.79
CA CYS A 421 22.66 -3.61 14.41
C CYS A 421 21.85 -4.38 13.36
N ASN A 422 21.43 -3.73 12.28
CA ASN A 422 20.70 -4.38 11.20
C ASN A 422 21.60 -5.40 10.46
N LEU A 423 22.83 -5.01 10.06
CA LEU A 423 23.79 -5.95 9.48
C LEU A 423 24.03 -7.16 10.40
N PHE A 424 24.18 -6.93 11.71
CA PHE A 424 24.35 -8.00 12.69
C PHE A 424 23.18 -8.99 12.69
N LEU A 425 21.95 -8.48 12.69
CA LEU A 425 20.72 -9.30 12.67
C LEU A 425 20.67 -10.18 11.42
N GLU A 426 20.99 -9.60 10.27
CA GLU A 426 20.95 -10.29 8.99
C GLU A 426 22.01 -11.40 8.88
N ILE A 427 23.25 -11.14 9.33
CA ILE A 427 24.32 -12.14 9.28
C ILE A 427 24.32 -13.11 10.46
N HIS A 428 23.50 -12.88 11.49
CA HIS A 428 23.51 -13.65 12.74
C HIS A 428 23.40 -15.17 12.51
N SER A 429 22.47 -15.59 11.65
CA SER A 429 22.27 -17.01 11.30
C SER A 429 23.52 -17.64 10.68
N ASN A 430 24.30 -16.89 9.91
CA ASN A 430 25.54 -17.35 9.28
C ASN A 430 26.71 -17.43 10.28
N LEU A 431 26.69 -16.60 11.32
CA LEU A 431 27.73 -16.55 12.35
C LEU A 431 27.53 -17.61 13.42
N ILE A 432 26.28 -17.84 13.85
CA ILE A 432 25.99 -18.68 15.01
C ILE A 432 26.44 -20.14 14.83
N TYR A 433 26.36 -20.70 13.61
CA TYR A 433 26.84 -22.05 13.32
C TYR A 433 28.36 -22.23 13.49
N LYS A 434 29.12 -21.13 13.53
CA LYS A 434 30.58 -21.14 13.73
C LYS A 434 30.97 -21.01 15.21
N ILE A 435 30.01 -20.84 16.12
CA ILE A 435 30.24 -20.66 17.55
C ILE A 435 30.23 -22.01 18.25
N GLU A 436 31.35 -22.38 18.85
CA GLU A 436 31.53 -23.68 19.52
C GLU A 436 31.29 -23.60 21.03
N ASN A 437 31.39 -22.41 21.64
CA ASN A 437 31.31 -22.25 23.09
C ASN A 437 30.80 -20.86 23.53
N LEU A 438 30.46 -20.76 24.81
CA LEU A 438 29.92 -19.54 25.43
C LEU A 438 30.89 -18.33 25.37
N GLU A 439 32.21 -18.55 25.39
CA GLU A 439 33.19 -17.46 25.36
C GLU A 439 33.21 -16.77 23.98
N GLN A 440 33.15 -17.56 22.91
CA GLN A 440 33.01 -17.04 21.54
C GLN A 440 31.68 -16.28 21.36
N LEU A 441 30.59 -16.81 21.92
CA LEU A 441 29.29 -16.14 21.92
C LEU A 441 29.36 -14.79 22.66
N GLN A 442 29.96 -14.75 23.85
CA GLN A 442 30.15 -13.51 24.61
C GLN A 442 30.98 -12.49 23.84
N SER A 443 32.03 -12.93 23.16
CA SER A 443 32.87 -12.04 22.34
C SER A 443 32.09 -11.42 21.19
N MET A 444 31.22 -12.19 20.52
CA MET A 444 30.40 -11.70 19.41
C MET A 444 29.42 -10.59 19.84
N TYR A 445 28.80 -10.71 21.01
CA TYR A 445 27.84 -9.71 21.51
C TYR A 445 28.47 -8.58 22.33
N SER A 446 29.76 -8.68 22.67
CA SER A 446 30.46 -7.68 23.50
C SER A 446 30.33 -6.24 22.99
N PRO A 447 30.46 -5.95 21.68
CA PRO A 447 30.29 -4.59 21.15
C PRO A 447 28.90 -4.00 21.45
N LEU A 448 27.84 -4.80 21.28
CA LEU A 448 26.45 -4.37 21.52
C LEU A 448 26.22 -4.02 22.99
N PHE A 449 26.71 -4.87 23.92
CA PHE A 449 26.59 -4.62 25.35
C PHE A 449 27.41 -3.41 25.83
N LYS A 450 28.56 -3.14 25.20
CA LYS A 450 29.36 -1.94 25.49
C LYS A 450 28.60 -0.67 25.17
N ILE A 451 27.91 -0.61 24.02
CA ILE A 451 27.08 0.55 23.64
C ILE A 451 25.89 0.67 24.60
N LEU A 452 25.23 -0.45 24.92
CA LEU A 452 24.11 -0.46 25.87
C LEU A 452 24.50 0.11 27.25
N ASN A 453 25.71 -0.20 27.72
CA ASN A 453 26.25 0.30 29.00
C ASN A 453 26.54 1.80 29.00
N ILE A 454 26.73 2.42 27.83
CA ILE A 454 27.00 3.86 27.69
C ILE A 454 25.69 4.66 27.65
N LEU A 455 24.56 4.06 27.23
CA LEU A 455 23.27 4.75 27.12
C LEU A 455 22.83 5.56 28.35
N PRO A 456 23.06 5.13 29.60
CA PRO A 456 22.72 5.94 30.77
C PRO A 456 23.42 7.31 30.83
N GLN A 457 24.53 7.48 30.09
CA GLN A 457 25.32 8.72 30.02
C GLN A 457 24.87 9.66 28.89
N ILE A 458 24.04 9.17 27.97
CA ILE A 458 23.59 9.90 26.79
C ILE A 458 22.31 10.66 27.13
N THR A 459 22.27 11.96 26.81
CA THR A 459 21.20 12.86 27.28
C THR A 459 20.24 13.34 26.21
N ASN A 460 20.51 13.11 24.92
CA ASN A 460 19.60 13.46 23.83
C ASN A 460 18.54 12.38 23.54
N ASP A 461 17.48 12.79 22.85
CA ASP A 461 16.33 11.94 22.52
C ASP A 461 16.72 10.75 21.61
N ASP A 462 17.80 10.89 20.84
CA ASP A 462 18.39 9.86 19.99
C ASP A 462 18.79 8.56 20.72
N ALA A 463 19.02 8.65 22.03
CA ALA A 463 19.31 7.48 22.87
C ALA A 463 18.19 6.42 22.80
N ASN A 464 16.92 6.84 22.64
CA ASN A 464 15.79 5.92 22.52
C ASN A 464 15.87 5.12 21.22
N THR A 465 16.16 5.77 20.09
CA THR A 465 16.33 5.10 18.78
C THR A 465 17.44 4.07 18.83
N VAL A 466 18.58 4.42 19.45
CA VAL A 466 19.70 3.48 19.66
C VAL A 466 19.29 2.30 20.54
N ALA A 467 18.57 2.53 21.64
CA ALA A 467 18.08 1.47 22.51
C ALA A 467 17.17 0.48 21.77
N ILE A 468 16.28 0.96 20.91
CA ILE A 468 15.40 0.11 20.09
C ILE A 468 16.22 -0.80 19.16
N LYS A 469 17.22 -0.26 18.47
CA LYS A 469 18.05 -1.03 17.52
C LYS A 469 18.94 -2.06 18.24
N LEU A 470 19.56 -1.66 19.35
CA LEU A 470 20.35 -2.56 20.19
C LEU A 470 19.51 -3.70 20.75
N ASN A 471 18.30 -3.39 21.23
CA ASN A 471 17.39 -4.40 21.76
C ASN A 471 17.10 -5.50 20.74
N SER A 472 16.77 -5.13 19.50
CA SER A 472 16.52 -6.10 18.44
C SER A 472 17.72 -7.02 18.22
N ALA A 473 18.93 -6.47 18.12
CA ALA A 473 20.15 -7.25 17.95
C ALA A 473 20.44 -8.17 19.15
N ILE A 474 20.37 -7.66 20.38
CA ILE A 474 20.69 -8.41 21.61
C ILE A 474 19.71 -9.57 21.84
N ARG A 475 18.43 -9.42 21.46
CA ARG A 475 17.42 -10.49 21.62
C ARG A 475 17.81 -11.81 20.93
N THR A 476 18.57 -11.75 19.84
CA THR A 476 19.03 -12.95 19.13
C THR A 476 19.91 -13.86 20.01
N LEU A 477 20.55 -13.31 21.04
CA LEU A 477 21.36 -14.06 22.01
C LEU A 477 20.52 -15.03 22.84
N PHE A 478 19.26 -14.70 23.10
CA PHE A 478 18.48 -15.37 24.13
C PHE A 478 18.17 -16.84 23.79
N SER A 479 17.93 -17.14 22.50
CA SER A 479 17.75 -18.52 22.03
C SER A 479 19.03 -19.33 22.18
N CYS A 480 20.19 -18.74 21.88
CA CYS A 480 21.49 -19.41 22.05
C CYS A 480 21.72 -19.76 23.52
N LEU A 481 21.47 -18.81 24.44
CA LEU A 481 21.65 -19.03 25.87
C LEU A 481 20.73 -20.13 26.40
N HIS A 482 19.52 -20.24 25.87
CA HIS A 482 18.63 -21.34 26.19
C HIS A 482 19.23 -22.69 25.77
N GLU A 483 19.78 -22.82 24.56
CA GLU A 483 20.34 -24.08 24.04
C GLU A 483 21.60 -24.58 24.77
N TYR A 484 22.45 -23.70 25.32
CA TYR A 484 23.68 -24.13 26.00
C TYR A 484 23.48 -24.81 27.36
N GLU A 485 22.27 -24.73 27.96
CA GLU A 485 21.81 -25.43 29.18
C GLU A 485 22.90 -25.84 30.20
N SER A 486 23.67 -24.87 30.74
CA SER A 486 24.76 -25.15 31.69
C SER A 486 24.75 -24.25 32.93
N GLN A 487 25.41 -24.69 34.01
CA GLN A 487 25.57 -23.88 35.22
C GLN A 487 26.32 -22.57 34.95
N ILE A 488 27.28 -22.59 34.02
CA ILE A 488 28.06 -21.41 33.61
C ILE A 488 27.16 -20.45 32.83
N THR A 489 26.30 -20.97 31.95
CA THR A 489 25.29 -20.17 31.24
C THR A 489 24.34 -19.49 32.23
N ASN A 490 23.86 -20.19 33.26
CA ASN A 490 22.99 -19.60 34.29
C ASN A 490 23.68 -18.49 35.10
N GLN A 491 24.99 -18.60 35.35
CA GLN A 491 25.76 -17.53 35.97
C GLN A 491 25.84 -16.30 35.06
N TYR A 492 26.05 -16.51 33.76
CA TYR A 492 26.06 -15.42 32.79
C TYR A 492 24.69 -14.75 32.62
N ILE A 493 23.61 -15.52 32.56
CA ILE A 493 22.23 -14.99 32.54
C ILE A 493 21.97 -14.13 33.79
N ASN A 494 22.40 -14.59 34.98
CA ASN A 494 22.29 -13.79 36.20
C ASN A 494 23.09 -12.48 36.14
N GLN A 495 24.27 -12.48 35.51
CA GLN A 495 25.05 -11.26 35.29
C GLN A 495 24.33 -10.28 34.35
N LEU A 496 23.75 -10.77 33.25
CA LEU A 496 22.97 -9.96 32.32
C LEU A 496 21.72 -9.36 32.99
N ILE A 497 21.01 -10.15 33.80
CA ILE A 497 19.86 -9.66 34.60
C ILE A 497 20.27 -8.50 35.50
N ILE A 498 21.38 -8.65 36.25
CA ILE A 498 21.90 -7.60 37.12
C ILE A 498 22.28 -6.35 36.31
N GLN A 499 22.97 -6.54 35.19
CA GLN A 499 23.40 -5.48 34.30
C GLN A 499 22.20 -4.69 33.76
N PHE A 500 21.15 -5.34 33.28
CA PHE A 500 19.95 -4.67 32.80
C PHE A 500 19.22 -3.88 33.90
N ILE A 501 19.14 -4.43 35.13
CA ILE A 501 18.58 -3.69 36.27
C ILE A 501 19.40 -2.42 36.57
N GLN A 502 20.73 -2.53 36.54
CA GLN A 502 21.62 -1.38 36.78
C GLN A 502 21.46 -0.31 35.70
N ILE A 503 21.43 -0.68 34.42
CA ILE A 503 21.23 0.25 33.30
C ILE A 503 19.86 0.93 33.42
N ALA A 504 18.78 0.16 33.62
CA ALA A 504 17.43 0.69 33.68
C ALA A 504 17.20 1.66 34.86
N THR A 505 17.89 1.46 35.98
CA THR A 505 17.79 2.31 37.18
C THR A 505 18.73 3.51 37.17
N ALA A 506 19.86 3.42 36.47
CA ALA A 506 20.82 4.53 36.32
C ALA A 506 20.47 5.51 35.20
N CYS A 507 19.70 5.08 34.20
CA CYS A 507 19.34 5.92 33.06
C CYS A 507 18.26 6.97 33.43
N SER A 508 18.49 8.22 33.04
CA SER A 508 17.54 9.32 33.22
C SER A 508 16.42 9.33 32.18
N ASN A 509 16.65 8.74 31.00
CA ASN A 509 15.66 8.66 29.93
C ASN A 509 14.70 7.48 30.17
N ILE A 510 13.44 7.80 30.45
CA ILE A 510 12.38 6.82 30.76
C ILE A 510 12.13 5.85 29.60
N GLU A 511 12.22 6.32 28.36
CA GLU A 511 11.98 5.51 27.17
C GLU A 511 13.07 4.44 27.02
N VAL A 512 14.34 4.84 27.14
CA VAL A 512 15.49 3.92 27.16
C VAL A 512 15.35 2.90 28.29
N SER A 513 15.06 3.37 29.51
CA SER A 513 14.87 2.46 30.66
C SER A 513 13.74 1.46 30.42
N SER A 514 12.64 1.87 29.78
CA SER A 514 11.54 0.94 29.45
C SER A 514 11.99 -0.16 28.49
N LYS A 515 12.82 0.17 27.49
CA LYS A 515 13.39 -0.79 26.53
C LYS A 515 14.35 -1.78 27.19
N VAL A 516 15.16 -1.32 28.15
CA VAL A 516 16.05 -2.21 28.91
C VAL A 516 15.26 -3.11 29.86
N ILE A 517 14.17 -2.62 30.44
CA ILE A 517 13.24 -3.44 31.23
C ILE A 517 12.60 -4.53 30.35
N ASP A 518 12.19 -4.21 29.12
CA ASP A 518 11.66 -5.21 28.18
C ASP A 518 12.70 -6.32 27.91
N LEU A 519 13.96 -5.99 27.64
CA LEU A 519 15.05 -6.98 27.46
C LEU A 519 15.24 -7.88 28.69
N LEU A 520 15.17 -7.31 29.88
CA LEU A 520 15.31 -8.05 31.14
C LEU A 520 14.26 -9.16 31.25
N PHE A 521 12.99 -8.82 31.02
CA PHE A 521 11.90 -9.77 31.15
C PHE A 521 11.84 -10.77 29.98
N GLU A 522 12.21 -10.35 28.78
CA GLU A 522 12.33 -11.24 27.62
C GLU A 522 13.46 -12.27 27.79
N LEU A 523 14.61 -11.89 28.34
CA LEU A 523 15.70 -12.82 28.68
C LEU A 523 15.19 -13.91 29.65
N ILE A 524 14.46 -13.51 30.70
CA ILE A 524 13.90 -14.45 31.68
C ILE A 524 12.87 -15.38 31.02
N LEU A 525 12.02 -14.86 30.13
CA LEU A 525 11.02 -15.67 29.44
C LEU A 525 11.61 -16.61 28.39
N ALA A 526 12.72 -16.22 27.75
CA ALA A 526 13.38 -17.02 26.72
C ALA A 526 14.22 -18.16 27.30
N CYS A 527 14.87 -17.96 28.46
CA CYS A 527 15.75 -18.97 29.09
C CYS A 527 15.05 -19.82 30.18
N ARG A 528 13.74 -20.02 30.08
CA ARG A 528 12.96 -20.87 30.99
C ARG A 528 13.04 -22.35 30.58
N PRO A 529 12.96 -23.32 31.51
CA PRO A 529 12.69 -23.16 32.94
C PRO A 529 13.91 -22.89 33.84
N GLU A 530 15.14 -23.07 33.36
CA GLU A 530 16.36 -23.11 34.16
C GLU A 530 16.59 -21.79 34.92
N VAL A 531 16.26 -20.66 34.29
CA VAL A 531 16.44 -19.32 34.87
C VAL A 531 15.58 -19.09 36.12
N TYR A 532 14.51 -19.85 36.34
CA TYR A 532 13.69 -19.74 37.56
C TYR A 532 14.44 -20.18 38.83
N GLN A 533 15.56 -20.89 38.69
CA GLN A 533 16.43 -21.23 39.81
C GLN A 533 17.40 -20.08 40.16
N VAL A 534 17.49 -19.04 39.33
CA VAL A 534 18.34 -17.88 39.58
C VAL A 534 17.78 -17.06 40.76
N PRO A 535 18.62 -16.67 41.75
CA PRO A 535 18.15 -16.01 42.97
C PRO A 535 17.30 -14.75 42.75
N ILE A 536 17.67 -13.92 41.75
CA ILE A 536 16.92 -12.69 41.43
C ILE A 536 15.53 -13.02 40.88
N VAL A 537 15.42 -14.07 40.05
CA VAL A 537 14.12 -14.50 39.52
C VAL A 537 13.25 -15.10 40.64
N GLN A 538 13.85 -15.83 41.58
CA GLN A 538 13.13 -16.27 42.78
C GLN A 538 12.66 -15.11 43.66
N GLU A 539 13.42 -14.02 43.75
CA GLU A 539 13.00 -12.79 44.42
C GLU A 539 11.78 -12.16 43.73
N ILE A 540 11.79 -12.09 42.39
CA ILE A 540 10.66 -11.59 41.59
C ILE A 540 9.39 -12.39 41.88
N LEU A 541 9.48 -13.73 41.92
CA LEU A 541 8.33 -14.62 42.14
C LEU A 541 7.81 -14.63 43.58
N ARG A 542 8.69 -14.48 44.59
CA ARG A 542 8.30 -14.56 46.01
C ARG A 542 7.91 -13.21 46.62
N ASN A 543 8.57 -12.12 46.20
CA ASN A 543 8.44 -10.78 46.79
C ASN A 543 8.26 -9.70 45.71
N SER A 544 7.29 -9.91 44.80
CA SER A 544 7.09 -9.05 43.62
C SER A 544 6.90 -7.57 43.96
N THR A 545 6.13 -7.23 45.01
CA THR A 545 5.93 -5.83 45.44
C THR A 545 7.24 -5.18 45.89
N SER A 546 8.11 -5.91 46.61
CA SER A 546 9.43 -5.41 47.02
C SER A 546 10.34 -5.18 45.81
N PHE A 547 10.31 -6.09 44.84
CA PHE A 547 11.11 -5.95 43.62
C PHE A 547 10.68 -4.74 42.77
N VAL A 548 9.37 -4.53 42.58
CA VAL A 548 8.83 -3.36 41.89
C VAL A 548 9.30 -2.06 42.54
N ASN A 549 9.39 -2.02 43.86
CA ASN A 549 9.82 -0.83 44.60
C ASN A 549 11.29 -0.44 44.39
N LYS A 550 12.13 -1.31 43.80
CA LYS A 550 13.51 -0.98 43.41
C LYS A 550 13.57 0.00 42.24
N PHE A 551 12.48 0.14 41.47
CA PHE A 551 12.42 1.00 40.29
C PHE A 551 11.70 2.33 40.59
N PRO A 552 12.10 3.43 39.93
CA PRO A 552 11.38 4.71 39.95
C PRO A 552 9.90 4.56 39.62
N MET A 553 9.03 5.36 40.27
CA MET A 553 7.57 5.24 40.15
C MET A 553 7.07 5.21 38.70
N VAL A 554 7.66 6.02 37.82
CA VAL A 554 7.34 6.10 36.39
C VAL A 554 7.65 4.82 35.60
N LEU A 555 8.60 4.00 36.07
CA LEU A 555 9.01 2.75 35.42
C LEU A 555 8.29 1.51 35.95
N ARG A 556 7.66 1.61 37.12
CA ARG A 556 7.02 0.46 37.80
C ARG A 556 5.97 -0.23 36.94
N LYS A 557 5.24 0.49 36.08
CA LYS A 557 4.26 -0.11 35.16
C LYS A 557 4.86 -1.14 34.19
N TYR A 558 6.08 -0.90 33.68
CA TYR A 558 6.78 -1.85 32.81
C TYR A 558 7.25 -3.08 33.58
N VAL A 559 7.73 -2.85 34.81
CA VAL A 559 8.15 -3.93 35.71
C VAL A 559 6.97 -4.80 36.12
N ILE A 560 5.84 -4.21 36.50
CA ILE A 560 4.60 -4.95 36.84
C ILE A 560 4.15 -5.79 35.65
N SER A 561 4.20 -5.26 34.43
CA SER A 561 3.88 -6.02 33.22
C SER A 561 4.84 -7.20 33.01
N GLY A 562 6.14 -6.97 33.11
CA GLY A 562 7.14 -8.03 32.96
C GLY A 562 7.00 -9.14 34.00
N ILE A 563 6.74 -8.78 35.26
CA ILE A 563 6.45 -9.76 36.33
C ILE A 563 5.15 -10.52 36.01
N SER A 564 4.12 -9.83 35.51
CA SER A 564 2.88 -10.48 35.08
C SER A 564 3.16 -11.53 34.01
N ASP A 565 3.97 -11.21 33.01
CA ASP A 565 4.33 -12.14 31.94
C ASP A 565 5.08 -13.36 32.45
N ILE A 566 6.05 -13.17 33.36
CA ILE A 566 6.78 -14.26 34.02
C ILE A 566 5.82 -15.23 34.76
N ILE A 567 4.79 -14.70 35.42
CA ILE A 567 3.86 -15.49 36.24
C ILE A 567 2.77 -16.16 35.40
N VAL A 568 2.26 -15.47 34.37
CA VAL A 568 1.10 -15.88 33.58
C VAL A 568 1.48 -16.77 32.41
N LEU A 569 2.66 -16.61 31.80
CA LEU A 569 3.09 -17.45 30.69
C LEU A 569 3.54 -18.84 31.21
N PRO A 570 3.15 -19.94 30.54
CA PRO A 570 3.29 -21.29 31.08
C PRO A 570 4.75 -21.66 31.39
N MET A 571 4.96 -22.34 32.53
CA MET A 571 6.20 -23.06 32.82
C MET A 571 6.28 -24.28 31.87
N PRO A 572 7.41 -24.51 31.18
CA PRO A 572 7.57 -25.60 30.22
C PRO A 572 7.31 -27.00 30.80
N ASP A 573 7.52 -27.17 32.09
CA ASP A 573 7.29 -28.45 32.76
C ASP A 573 5.87 -28.57 33.30
N SER A 574 5.22 -29.64 32.85
CA SER A 574 3.88 -30.15 33.20
C SER A 574 3.64 -30.47 34.69
N ILE A 575 4.42 -29.90 35.61
CA ILE A 575 4.36 -30.13 37.07
C ILE A 575 3.78 -28.91 37.81
N PHE A 576 2.84 -28.19 37.21
CA PHE A 576 1.91 -27.41 38.03
C PHE A 576 1.00 -28.40 38.79
N LYS A 577 1.46 -28.84 39.96
CA LYS A 577 0.54 -29.32 41.00
C LYS A 577 -0.44 -28.16 41.25
N GLN A 578 -1.75 -28.43 41.36
CA GLN A 578 -2.76 -27.39 41.63
C GLN A 578 -2.37 -26.45 42.79
N ALA A 579 -1.66 -26.97 43.80
CA ALA A 579 -1.15 -26.20 44.94
C ALA A 579 -0.15 -25.08 44.57
N SER A 580 0.71 -25.29 43.56
CA SER A 580 1.65 -24.25 43.07
C SER A 580 0.97 -23.17 42.24
N TYR A 581 -0.14 -23.51 41.56
CA TYR A 581 -0.95 -22.53 40.83
C TYR A 581 -1.67 -21.58 41.80
N GLU A 582 -2.31 -22.11 42.84
CA GLU A 582 -3.05 -21.29 43.82
C GLU A 582 -2.13 -20.31 44.56
N GLN A 583 -0.92 -20.73 44.93
CA GLN A 583 0.07 -19.85 45.56
C GLN A 583 0.52 -18.73 44.62
N ASN A 584 0.84 -19.06 43.36
CA ASN A 584 1.25 -18.06 42.37
C ASN A 584 0.09 -17.11 41.99
N ALA A 585 -1.13 -17.62 41.87
CA ALA A 585 -2.32 -16.83 41.60
C ALA A 585 -2.65 -15.86 42.74
N ASN A 586 -2.48 -16.27 44.00
CA ASN A 586 -2.65 -15.39 45.16
C ASN A 586 -1.56 -14.30 45.22
N GLY A 587 -0.30 -14.65 44.98
CA GLY A 587 0.79 -13.67 44.91
C GLY A 587 0.60 -12.65 43.77
N TYR A 588 0.19 -13.14 42.60
CA TYR A 588 -0.16 -12.29 41.46
C TYR A 588 -1.35 -11.38 41.75
N LYS A 589 -2.40 -11.91 42.37
CA LYS A 589 -3.57 -11.13 42.78
C LYS A 589 -3.17 -9.98 43.70
N LEU A 590 -2.37 -10.25 44.73
CA LEU A 590 -1.88 -9.21 45.66
C LEU A 590 -1.07 -8.13 44.94
N LEU A 591 -0.14 -8.53 44.05
CA LEU A 591 0.66 -7.59 43.27
C LEU A 591 -0.21 -6.59 42.49
N ILE A 592 -1.20 -7.10 41.74
CA ILE A 592 -2.07 -6.27 40.90
C ILE A 592 -3.07 -5.47 41.75
N GLU A 593 -3.61 -6.07 42.81
CA GLU A 593 -4.54 -5.38 43.70
C GLU A 593 -3.87 -4.18 44.40
N GLU A 594 -2.69 -4.38 44.98
CA GLU A 594 -1.97 -3.33 45.71
C GLU A 594 -1.47 -2.20 44.80
N ASN A 595 -0.92 -2.54 43.63
CA ASN A 595 -0.25 -1.55 42.78
C ASN A 595 -1.18 -0.90 41.75
N VAL A 596 -2.34 -1.50 41.44
CA VAL A 596 -3.21 -1.05 40.34
C VAL A 596 -4.67 -0.89 40.77
N ILE A 597 -5.30 -1.93 41.30
CA ILE A 597 -6.76 -1.93 41.53
C ILE A 597 -7.17 -1.06 42.73
N GLN A 598 -6.48 -1.16 43.86
CA GLN A 598 -6.75 -0.31 45.03
C GLN A 598 -6.55 1.18 44.73
N PRO A 599 -5.47 1.61 44.02
CA PRO A 599 -5.37 2.98 43.52
C PRO A 599 -6.55 3.43 42.65
N ILE A 600 -7.06 2.57 41.77
CA ILE A 600 -8.26 2.87 40.97
C ILE A 600 -9.49 3.06 41.86
N VAL A 601 -9.69 2.17 42.85
CA VAL A 601 -10.80 2.28 43.81
C VAL A 601 -10.72 3.61 44.57
N GLN A 602 -9.53 4.02 45.01
CA GLN A 602 -9.29 5.28 45.71
C GLN A 602 -9.63 6.49 44.85
N CYS A 603 -9.32 6.47 43.54
CA CYS A 603 -9.71 7.54 42.62
C CYS A 603 -11.23 7.76 42.64
N PHE A 604 -12.02 6.69 42.62
CA PHE A 604 -13.49 6.77 42.66
C PHE A 604 -14.03 7.15 44.03
N GLN A 605 -13.40 6.72 45.13
CA GLN A 605 -13.82 7.09 46.48
C GLN A 605 -13.54 8.56 46.81
N THR A 606 -12.44 9.10 46.29
CA THR A 606 -11.98 10.47 46.58
C THR A 606 -12.41 11.49 45.53
N ASN A 607 -13.00 11.04 44.41
CA ASN A 607 -13.26 11.86 43.21
C ASN A 607 -12.01 12.60 42.68
N THR A 608 -10.83 11.98 42.81
CA THR A 608 -9.56 12.52 42.28
C THR A 608 -8.96 11.57 41.24
N PHE A 609 -8.81 12.05 39.99
CA PHE A 609 -8.49 11.18 38.83
C PHE A 609 -7.10 11.42 38.22
N ASN A 610 -6.21 12.14 38.90
CA ASN A 610 -4.90 12.55 38.36
C ASN A 610 -4.06 11.38 37.83
N ASN A 611 -4.11 10.21 38.49
CA ASN A 611 -3.34 9.02 38.10
C ASN A 611 -4.19 7.95 37.38
N TYR A 612 -5.50 8.19 37.19
CA TYR A 612 -6.42 7.18 36.67
C TYR A 612 -6.00 6.70 35.28
N ARG A 613 -5.59 7.62 34.40
CA ARG A 613 -5.13 7.31 33.04
C ARG A 613 -3.93 6.37 33.03
N ASP A 614 -2.95 6.61 33.87
CA ASP A 614 -1.73 5.79 33.92
C ASP A 614 -1.98 4.41 34.55
N LEU A 615 -2.91 4.32 35.51
CA LEU A 615 -3.38 3.04 36.06
C LEU A 615 -4.10 2.21 34.99
N CYS A 616 -5.01 2.83 34.22
CA CYS A 616 -5.68 2.17 33.09
C CYS A 616 -4.66 1.69 32.04
N LYS A 617 -3.67 2.52 31.68
CA LYS A 617 -2.58 2.11 30.78
C LYS A 617 -1.80 0.91 31.32
N THR A 618 -1.56 0.84 32.62
CA THR A 618 -0.85 -0.30 33.24
C THR A 618 -1.61 -1.61 33.02
N ILE A 619 -2.93 -1.62 33.24
CA ILE A 619 -3.77 -2.80 32.93
C ILE A 619 -3.75 -3.12 31.44
N GLN A 620 -3.83 -2.11 30.57
CA GLN A 620 -3.77 -2.30 29.12
C GLN A 620 -2.46 -2.96 28.67
N ILE A 621 -1.32 -2.60 29.27
CA ILE A 621 -0.02 -3.23 28.98
C ILE A 621 -0.04 -4.69 29.45
N ILE A 622 -0.57 -4.98 30.65
CA ILE A 622 -0.66 -6.35 31.20
C ILE A 622 -1.49 -7.29 30.30
N VAL A 623 -2.63 -6.81 29.77
CA VAL A 623 -3.52 -7.63 28.94
C VAL A 623 -3.09 -7.70 27.47
N LYS A 624 -2.11 -6.90 27.05
CA LYS A 624 -1.67 -6.82 25.65
C LYS A 624 -1.11 -8.17 25.17
N ASN A 625 -1.50 -8.58 23.96
CA ASN A 625 -1.03 -9.80 23.30
C ASN A 625 -1.29 -11.09 24.12
N LYS A 626 -2.43 -11.17 24.83
CA LYS A 626 -2.83 -12.31 25.67
C LYS A 626 -4.02 -13.10 25.09
N GLU A 627 -4.45 -12.80 23.87
CA GLU A 627 -5.55 -13.48 23.17
C GLU A 627 -5.32 -14.99 23.03
N ASP A 628 -4.08 -15.43 22.78
CA ASP A 628 -3.75 -16.85 22.56
C ASP A 628 -3.52 -17.65 23.85
N LEU A 629 -3.60 -17.01 25.02
CA LEU A 629 -3.44 -17.72 26.29
C LEU A 629 -4.56 -18.74 26.52
N ASN A 630 -4.21 -19.85 27.20
CA ASN A 630 -5.21 -20.81 27.66
C ASN A 630 -6.16 -20.18 28.71
N ASN A 631 -7.33 -20.78 28.91
CA ASN A 631 -8.35 -20.22 29.82
C ASN A 631 -7.88 -20.11 31.28
N LEU A 632 -7.00 -20.99 31.74
CA LEU A 632 -6.47 -20.99 33.11
C LEU A 632 -5.60 -19.74 33.36
N ASN A 633 -4.68 -19.44 32.44
CA ASN A 633 -3.82 -18.27 32.51
C ASN A 633 -4.62 -16.97 32.35
N LYS A 634 -5.64 -16.96 31.49
CA LYS A 634 -6.58 -15.83 31.38
C LYS A 634 -7.36 -15.62 32.67
N GLN A 635 -7.77 -16.68 33.36
CA GLN A 635 -8.42 -16.59 34.67
C GLN A 635 -7.48 -16.01 35.73
N MET A 636 -6.17 -16.29 35.70
CA MET A 636 -5.20 -15.65 36.59
C MET A 636 -5.18 -14.12 36.40
N ILE A 637 -5.22 -13.65 35.15
CA ILE A 637 -5.27 -12.21 34.85
C ILE A 637 -6.61 -11.61 35.31
N LEU A 638 -7.72 -12.28 35.05
CA LEU A 638 -9.06 -11.78 35.39
C LEU A 638 -9.31 -11.75 36.91
N LEU A 639 -8.71 -12.66 37.69
CA LEU A 639 -8.92 -12.77 39.13
C LEU A 639 -8.78 -11.44 39.89
N PRO A 640 -7.66 -10.67 39.77
CA PRO A 640 -7.53 -9.35 40.38
C PRO A 640 -8.39 -8.26 39.69
N LEU A 641 -8.80 -8.46 38.44
CA LEU A 641 -9.62 -7.48 37.69
C LEU A 641 -11.13 -7.61 37.98
N ASN A 642 -11.60 -8.75 38.48
CA ASN A 642 -13.01 -9.02 38.74
C ASN A 642 -13.71 -7.96 39.61
N PRO A 643 -13.13 -7.47 40.72
CA PRO A 643 -13.77 -6.41 41.52
C PRO A 643 -13.98 -5.12 40.73
N LEU A 644 -13.03 -4.77 39.87
CA LEU A 644 -13.15 -3.61 38.99
C LEU A 644 -14.32 -3.81 38.01
N MET A 645 -14.35 -4.95 37.32
CA MET A 645 -15.29 -5.23 36.25
C MET A 645 -16.73 -5.46 36.74
N ASN A 646 -16.90 -6.16 37.86
CA ASN A 646 -18.21 -6.63 38.31
C ASN A 646 -18.83 -5.74 39.39
N ASP A 647 -18.03 -4.99 40.15
CA ASP A 647 -18.54 -4.17 41.26
C ASP A 647 -18.38 -2.66 41.03
N ILE A 648 -17.23 -2.21 40.53
CA ILE A 648 -16.89 -0.78 40.45
C ILE A 648 -17.41 -0.16 39.16
N LEU A 649 -17.05 -0.72 37.99
CA LEU A 649 -17.45 -0.16 36.69
C LEU A 649 -18.97 -0.06 36.52
N PRO A 650 -19.79 -1.06 36.89
CA PRO A 650 -21.24 -0.97 36.70
C PRO A 650 -21.89 0.19 37.47
N LYS A 651 -21.35 0.57 38.63
CA LYS A 651 -21.87 1.66 39.46
C LYS A 651 -21.37 3.03 39.02
N THR A 652 -20.18 3.09 38.43
CA THR A 652 -19.48 4.35 38.14
C THR A 652 -19.69 4.83 36.71
N LEU A 653 -19.78 3.94 35.72
CA LEU A 653 -19.95 4.29 34.30
C LEU A 653 -21.09 5.31 34.03
N PRO A 654 -22.29 5.21 34.65
CA PRO A 654 -23.38 6.17 34.38
C PRO A 654 -23.11 7.60 34.85
N VAL A 655 -22.16 7.79 35.77
CA VAL A 655 -21.89 9.08 36.42
C VAL A 655 -20.52 9.67 36.03
N MET A 656 -19.76 8.98 35.17
CA MET A 656 -18.48 9.49 34.67
C MET A 656 -18.69 10.65 33.69
N ASN A 657 -17.74 11.60 33.68
CA ASN A 657 -17.64 12.55 32.58
C ASN A 657 -17.19 11.84 31.29
N ILE A 658 -17.35 12.50 30.14
CA ILE A 658 -17.12 11.86 28.85
C ILE A 658 -15.66 11.44 28.61
N GLU A 659 -14.70 12.20 29.15
CA GLU A 659 -13.27 11.90 29.03
C GLU A 659 -12.89 10.63 29.81
N LEU A 660 -13.34 10.52 31.07
CA LEU A 660 -13.10 9.34 31.90
C LEU A 660 -13.85 8.12 31.35
N LEU A 661 -15.07 8.32 30.84
CA LEU A 661 -15.83 7.27 30.17
C LEU A 661 -15.03 6.70 28.98
N HIS A 662 -14.46 7.57 28.13
CA HIS A 662 -13.64 7.15 26.99
C HIS A 662 -12.46 6.26 27.41
N TYR A 663 -11.67 6.68 28.40
CA TYR A 663 -10.53 5.89 28.88
C TYR A 663 -10.95 4.56 29.49
N THR A 664 -12.06 4.56 30.24
CA THR A 664 -12.62 3.37 30.88
C THR A 664 -13.11 2.37 29.83
N LEU A 665 -13.80 2.84 28.79
CA LEU A 665 -14.26 2.00 27.69
C LEU A 665 -13.10 1.44 26.87
N THR A 666 -12.04 2.21 26.68
CA THR A 666 -10.82 1.75 25.99
C THR A 666 -10.16 0.62 26.78
N LEU A 667 -10.04 0.77 28.11
CA LEU A 667 -9.56 -0.29 29.00
C LEU A 667 -10.45 -1.54 28.90
N TYR A 668 -11.77 -1.37 29.05
CA TYR A 668 -12.72 -2.46 29.01
C TYR A 668 -12.67 -3.23 27.69
N TYR A 669 -12.62 -2.52 26.56
CA TYR A 669 -12.51 -3.12 25.24
C TYR A 669 -11.22 -3.93 25.06
N ASN A 670 -10.08 -3.43 25.55
CA ASN A 670 -8.82 -4.17 25.52
C ASN A 670 -8.85 -5.44 26.38
N ILE A 671 -9.43 -5.37 27.58
CA ILE A 671 -9.64 -6.55 28.43
C ILE A 671 -10.54 -7.55 27.69
N LEU A 672 -11.63 -7.07 27.09
CA LEU A 672 -12.60 -7.90 26.39
C LEU A 672 -11.94 -8.64 25.22
N ILE A 673 -11.28 -7.94 24.29
CA ILE A 673 -10.63 -8.59 23.13
C ILE A 673 -9.66 -9.68 23.59
N GLN A 674 -8.80 -9.36 24.55
CA GLN A 674 -7.69 -10.22 24.94
C GLN A 674 -8.12 -11.39 25.83
N LEU A 675 -9.19 -11.24 26.63
CA LEU A 675 -9.56 -12.21 27.68
C LEU A 675 -10.98 -12.78 27.56
N HIS A 676 -11.76 -12.45 26.52
CA HIS A 676 -13.16 -12.88 26.35
C HIS A 676 -13.41 -14.37 26.55
N SER A 677 -12.45 -15.22 26.15
CA SER A 677 -12.60 -16.68 26.25
C SER A 677 -12.78 -17.17 27.69
N ALA A 678 -12.27 -16.43 28.68
CA ALA A 678 -12.38 -16.73 30.10
C ALA A 678 -13.45 -15.90 30.84
N MET A 679 -14.05 -14.90 30.18
CA MET A 679 -15.08 -14.04 30.77
C MET A 679 -16.47 -14.70 30.68
N ASP A 680 -17.31 -14.44 31.69
CA ASP A 680 -18.70 -14.89 31.70
C ASP A 680 -19.63 -13.93 30.93
N GLU A 681 -20.67 -14.49 30.30
CA GLU A 681 -21.63 -13.71 29.50
C GLU A 681 -22.40 -12.68 30.34
N GLN A 682 -22.74 -13.01 31.58
CA GLN A 682 -23.58 -12.16 32.42
C GLN A 682 -22.85 -10.85 32.76
N SER A 683 -21.58 -10.93 33.15
CA SER A 683 -20.76 -9.76 33.47
C SER A 683 -20.58 -8.83 32.27
N VAL A 684 -20.32 -9.40 31.08
CA VAL A 684 -20.18 -8.62 29.85
C VAL A 684 -21.52 -8.00 29.43
N GLY A 685 -22.59 -8.78 29.45
CA GLY A 685 -23.92 -8.32 29.07
C GLY A 685 -24.45 -7.23 29.99
N ASN A 686 -24.23 -7.33 31.31
CA ASN A 686 -24.62 -6.30 32.28
C ASN A 686 -23.96 -4.93 31.97
N ILE A 687 -22.68 -4.93 31.59
CA ILE A 687 -21.98 -3.71 31.20
C ILE A 687 -22.55 -3.15 29.92
N ILE A 688 -22.80 -3.99 28.91
CA ILE A 688 -23.45 -3.57 27.66
C ILE A 688 -24.82 -2.94 27.92
N GLU A 689 -25.64 -3.50 28.81
CA GLU A 689 -26.93 -2.91 29.16
C GLU A 689 -26.82 -1.52 29.80
N ILE A 690 -25.76 -1.28 30.57
CA ILE A 690 -25.46 0.05 31.12
C ILE A 690 -25.06 1.01 30.01
N LEU A 691 -24.25 0.56 29.04
CA LEU A 691 -23.84 1.39 27.92
C LEU A 691 -25.03 1.76 27.01
N PHE A 692 -25.99 0.85 26.80
CA PHE A 692 -27.26 1.19 26.16
C PHE A 692 -27.95 2.34 26.90
N LYS A 693 -28.08 2.29 28.23
CA LYS A 693 -28.71 3.40 28.99
C LYS A 693 -27.97 4.74 28.85
N ILE A 694 -26.66 4.72 28.59
CA ILE A 694 -25.85 5.93 28.43
C ILE A 694 -26.07 6.55 27.04
N PHE A 695 -26.08 5.74 25.98
CA PHE A 695 -26.02 6.21 24.58
C PHE A 695 -27.35 6.12 23.80
N ASP A 696 -28.31 5.31 24.25
CA ASP A 696 -29.60 5.11 23.57
C ASP A 696 -30.34 6.44 23.40
N GLY A 697 -30.85 6.70 22.19
CA GLY A 697 -31.51 7.95 21.80
C GLY A 697 -30.61 9.20 21.73
N LYS A 698 -29.29 9.10 21.93
CA LYS A 698 -28.35 10.26 21.91
C LYS A 698 -27.44 10.33 20.69
N ILE A 699 -27.54 9.38 19.75
CA ILE A 699 -26.64 9.26 18.59
C ILE A 699 -26.64 10.54 17.73
N SER A 700 -27.83 11.04 17.37
CA SER A 700 -27.97 12.24 16.54
C SER A 700 -27.29 13.46 17.17
N MET A 701 -27.54 13.69 18.46
CA MET A 701 -26.94 14.77 19.24
C MET A 701 -25.40 14.68 19.28
N ILE A 702 -24.85 13.49 19.55
CA ILE A 702 -23.40 13.27 19.61
C ILE A 702 -22.73 13.54 18.26
N ILE A 703 -23.38 13.13 17.15
CA ILE A 703 -22.87 13.35 15.80
C ILE A 703 -22.93 14.84 15.44
N GLU A 704 -24.00 15.54 15.81
CA GLU A 704 -24.17 16.98 15.57
C GLU A 704 -23.20 17.84 16.39
N GLU A 705 -23.00 17.51 17.67
CA GLU A 705 -22.04 18.19 18.55
C GLU A 705 -20.58 18.02 18.08
N ASN A 706 -20.30 16.92 17.37
CA ASN A 706 -19.00 16.57 16.80
C ASN A 706 -17.83 16.64 17.81
N GLU A 707 -18.11 16.39 19.08
CA GLU A 707 -17.09 16.41 20.13
C GLU A 707 -16.26 15.11 20.09
N ARG A 708 -14.93 15.24 20.10
CA ARG A 708 -14.00 14.12 19.90
C ARG A 708 -14.22 12.97 20.89
N HIS A 709 -14.39 13.25 22.18
CA HIS A 709 -14.52 12.21 23.21
C HIS A 709 -15.91 11.54 23.18
N SER A 710 -16.98 12.30 22.91
CA SER A 710 -18.32 11.75 22.72
C SER A 710 -18.38 10.80 21.52
N ASN A 711 -17.87 11.22 20.36
CA ASN A 711 -17.80 10.39 19.17
C ASN A 711 -16.96 9.12 19.38
N SER A 712 -15.78 9.28 20.00
CA SER A 712 -14.88 8.15 20.26
C SER A 712 -15.45 7.14 21.25
N SER A 713 -16.19 7.61 22.28
CA SER A 713 -16.85 6.74 23.26
C SER A 713 -18.01 5.97 22.66
N LEU A 714 -18.83 6.62 21.83
CA LEU A 714 -19.91 5.96 21.08
C LEU A 714 -19.35 4.91 20.10
N CYS A 715 -18.27 5.25 19.38
CA CYS A 715 -17.57 4.30 18.52
C CYS A 715 -17.06 3.07 19.29
N LEU A 716 -16.45 3.26 20.48
CA LEU A 716 -16.02 2.16 21.34
C LEU A 716 -17.19 1.29 21.83
N PHE A 717 -18.32 1.90 22.17
CA PHE A 717 -19.52 1.15 22.52
C PHE A 717 -19.99 0.25 21.37
N ILE A 718 -20.04 0.77 20.15
CA ILE A 718 -20.42 -0.02 18.96
C ILE A 718 -19.41 -1.13 18.70
N LYS A 719 -18.11 -0.88 18.89
CA LYS A 719 -17.06 -1.91 18.81
C LYS A 719 -17.22 -3.02 19.84
N ILE A 720 -17.53 -2.67 21.08
CA ILE A 720 -17.82 -3.63 22.16
C ILE A 720 -19.03 -4.49 21.80
N LEU A 721 -20.14 -3.87 21.33
CA LEU A 721 -21.32 -4.59 20.85
C LEU A 721 -20.97 -5.54 19.70
N SER A 722 -20.26 -5.03 18.70
CA SER A 722 -19.86 -5.76 17.50
C SER A 722 -19.01 -6.98 17.87
N PHE A 723 -18.09 -6.82 18.81
CA PHE A 723 -17.29 -7.92 19.35
C PHE A 723 -18.13 -8.94 20.13
N PHE A 724 -19.03 -8.48 21.00
CA PHE A 724 -19.91 -9.35 21.78
C PHE A 724 -20.80 -10.23 20.89
N VAL A 725 -21.41 -9.64 19.86
CA VAL A 725 -22.23 -10.37 18.88
C VAL A 725 -21.41 -11.46 18.17
N LYS A 726 -20.17 -11.17 17.80
CA LYS A 726 -19.29 -12.15 17.13
C LYS A 726 -18.93 -13.31 18.05
N GLU A 727 -18.36 -13.02 19.22
CA GLU A 727 -17.73 -14.04 20.07
C GLU A 727 -18.73 -14.88 20.88
N TRP A 728 -19.85 -14.29 21.34
CA TRP A 728 -20.83 -15.01 22.16
C TRP A 728 -21.87 -15.80 21.37
N ARG A 729 -21.90 -15.68 20.03
CA ARG A 729 -22.75 -16.48 19.14
C ARG A 729 -22.58 -17.98 19.38
N TYR A 730 -21.33 -18.46 19.41
CA TYR A 730 -21.03 -19.90 19.51
C TYR A 730 -21.46 -20.49 20.86
N ARG A 731 -21.37 -19.72 21.95
CA ARG A 731 -21.75 -20.13 23.32
C ARG A 731 -23.25 -20.24 23.53
N ASN A 732 -24.03 -19.56 22.66
CA ASN A 732 -25.48 -19.45 22.75
C ASN A 732 -26.23 -20.15 21.63
N LYS A 733 -25.53 -20.88 20.75
CA LYS A 733 -26.14 -21.70 19.70
C LYS A 733 -27.18 -22.65 20.35
N ASN A 734 -28.45 -22.50 19.98
CA ASN A 734 -29.62 -23.27 20.47
C ASN A 734 -30.21 -22.87 21.84
N LYS A 735 -29.82 -21.76 22.46
CA LYS A 735 -30.48 -21.26 23.69
C LYS A 735 -31.46 -20.13 23.34
N SER A 736 -32.76 -20.39 23.48
CA SER A 736 -33.82 -19.46 23.06
C SER A 736 -34.13 -18.33 24.05
N ASN A 737 -33.49 -18.28 25.23
CA ASN A 737 -33.87 -17.38 26.31
C ASN A 737 -32.65 -16.82 27.08
N THR A 738 -31.75 -16.12 26.37
CA THR A 738 -30.50 -15.60 26.95
C THR A 738 -30.39 -14.08 26.85
N LEU A 739 -29.62 -13.48 27.77
CA LEU A 739 -29.23 -12.06 27.76
C LEU A 739 -28.66 -11.64 26.41
N TYR A 740 -27.90 -12.53 25.77
CA TYR A 740 -27.41 -12.37 24.40
C TYR A 740 -28.49 -12.00 23.38
N VAL A 741 -29.64 -12.69 23.35
CA VAL A 741 -30.73 -12.39 22.39
C VAL A 741 -31.33 -11.00 22.65
N SER A 742 -31.47 -10.62 23.92
CA SER A 742 -31.98 -9.28 24.29
C SER A 742 -31.04 -8.17 23.79
N ILE A 743 -29.74 -8.33 24.01
CA ILE A 743 -28.70 -7.40 23.54
C ILE A 743 -28.68 -7.33 22.01
N LEU A 744 -28.81 -8.48 21.34
CA LEU A 744 -28.80 -8.56 19.89
C LEU A 744 -29.98 -7.80 19.25
N MET A 745 -31.19 -7.93 19.82
CA MET A 745 -32.36 -7.17 19.39
C MET A 745 -32.23 -5.66 19.63
N LYS A 746 -31.70 -5.24 20.79
CA LYS A 746 -31.41 -3.82 21.07
C LYS A 746 -30.38 -3.26 20.08
N SER A 747 -29.34 -4.04 19.75
CA SER A 747 -28.31 -3.67 18.78
C SER A 747 -28.87 -3.51 17.37
N TYR A 748 -29.78 -4.39 16.96
CA TYR A 748 -30.48 -4.27 15.67
C TYR A 748 -31.33 -2.99 15.58
N SER A 749 -32.04 -2.65 16.67
CA SER A 749 -32.81 -1.40 16.75
C SER A 749 -31.90 -0.17 16.65
N LEU A 750 -30.78 -0.16 17.37
CA LEU A 750 -29.79 0.92 17.35
C LEU A 750 -29.32 1.22 15.92
N ILE A 751 -29.00 0.18 15.14
CA ILE A 751 -28.56 0.37 13.76
C ILE A 751 -29.69 0.89 12.89
N THR A 752 -30.81 0.16 12.85
CA THR A 752 -31.86 0.38 11.86
C THR A 752 -32.69 1.63 12.13
N VAL A 753 -32.86 2.02 13.39
CA VAL A 753 -33.68 3.18 13.80
C VAL A 753 -32.81 4.41 14.01
N ASP A 754 -31.64 4.27 14.64
CA ASP A 754 -30.86 5.44 15.04
C ASP A 754 -29.70 5.72 14.08
N MET A 755 -28.90 4.74 13.68
CA MET A 755 -27.72 5.02 12.85
C MET A 755 -28.09 5.36 11.40
N VAL A 756 -28.97 4.56 10.78
CA VAL A 756 -29.34 4.72 9.36
C VAL A 756 -30.00 6.07 9.09
N ASN A 757 -30.93 6.46 9.97
CA ASN A 757 -31.67 7.71 9.80
C ASN A 757 -30.79 8.96 9.99
N ASN A 758 -29.64 8.84 10.67
CA ASN A 758 -28.71 9.94 10.92
C ASN A 758 -27.53 9.99 9.93
N MET A 759 -27.44 9.03 9.00
CA MET A 759 -26.38 9.01 7.99
C MET A 759 -26.69 9.99 6.86
N ASN A 760 -25.77 10.93 6.59
CA ASN A 760 -25.88 11.87 5.48
C ASN A 760 -24.48 12.22 4.93
N THR A 761 -24.43 12.98 3.82
CA THR A 761 -23.17 13.32 3.14
C THR A 761 -22.17 14.10 4.00
N LYS A 762 -22.62 14.80 5.06
CA LYS A 762 -21.73 15.51 5.99
C LYS A 762 -21.13 14.61 7.07
N THR A 763 -21.77 13.47 7.34
CA THR A 763 -21.44 12.59 8.47
C THR A 763 -20.82 11.26 8.02
N ILE A 764 -20.79 11.01 6.71
CA ILE A 764 -20.42 9.77 6.02
C ILE A 764 -19.01 9.23 6.34
N GLY A 765 -18.07 10.09 6.76
CA GLY A 765 -16.71 9.71 7.18
C GLY A 765 -16.52 9.52 8.69
N ASN A 766 -17.60 9.56 9.49
CA ASN A 766 -17.50 9.33 10.92
C ASN A 766 -17.31 7.84 11.22
N ALA A 767 -16.28 7.50 12.00
CA ALA A 767 -15.96 6.13 12.40
C ALA A 767 -17.14 5.37 13.04
N ILE A 768 -18.09 6.10 13.64
CA ILE A 768 -19.34 5.54 14.16
C ILE A 768 -20.10 4.75 13.09
N PHE A 769 -20.26 5.28 11.87
CA PHE A 769 -21.02 4.62 10.81
C PHE A 769 -20.31 3.38 10.26
N ARG A 770 -18.98 3.45 10.13
CA ARG A 770 -18.16 2.29 9.72
C ARG A 770 -18.35 1.13 10.67
N GLU A 771 -18.22 1.38 11.97
CA GLU A 771 -18.44 0.35 13.00
C GLU A 771 -19.91 -0.09 13.09
N GLY A 772 -20.84 0.82 12.80
CA GLY A 772 -22.27 0.52 12.71
C GLY A 772 -22.59 -0.49 11.60
N TYR A 773 -22.02 -0.31 10.41
CA TYR A 773 -22.14 -1.27 9.31
C TYR A 773 -21.49 -2.62 9.64
N LEU A 774 -20.34 -2.63 10.32
CA LEU A 774 -19.74 -3.89 10.79
C LEU A 774 -20.64 -4.62 11.78
N LEU A 775 -21.20 -3.90 12.76
CA LEU A 775 -22.18 -4.47 13.68
C LEU A 775 -23.41 -4.99 12.92
N PHE A 776 -23.90 -4.25 11.92
CA PHE A 776 -25.03 -4.65 11.11
C PHE A 776 -24.81 -6.01 10.44
N PHE A 777 -23.72 -6.17 9.71
CA PHE A 777 -23.42 -7.41 9.01
C PHE A 777 -23.19 -8.59 9.97
N ARG A 778 -22.59 -8.35 11.14
CA ARG A 778 -22.46 -9.39 12.18
C ARG A 778 -23.82 -9.83 12.73
N ILE A 779 -24.73 -8.88 12.98
CA ILE A 779 -26.10 -9.21 13.39
C ILE A 779 -26.82 -9.97 12.26
N SER A 780 -26.66 -9.51 11.01
CA SER A 780 -27.22 -10.18 9.84
C SER A 780 -26.75 -11.62 9.72
N ASP A 781 -25.47 -11.90 9.91
CA ASP A 781 -24.92 -13.25 9.89
C ASP A 781 -25.46 -14.14 11.02
N VAL A 782 -25.69 -13.58 12.21
CA VAL A 782 -26.29 -14.32 13.33
C VAL A 782 -27.76 -14.66 13.05
N TYR A 783 -28.56 -13.67 12.68
CA TYR A 783 -30.00 -13.86 12.45
C TYR A 783 -30.36 -14.41 11.08
N PHE A 784 -29.38 -14.59 10.18
CA PHE A 784 -29.64 -14.98 8.80
C PHE A 784 -30.56 -16.20 8.72
N GLU A 785 -30.29 -17.24 9.51
CA GLU A 785 -31.06 -18.50 9.51
C GLU A 785 -32.40 -18.36 10.25
N GLU A 786 -32.43 -17.65 11.38
CA GLU A 786 -33.63 -17.50 12.23
C GLU A 786 -34.68 -16.57 11.63
N LEU A 787 -34.24 -15.48 11.00
CA LEU A 787 -35.07 -14.49 10.32
C LEU A 787 -35.09 -14.68 8.80
N SER A 788 -34.49 -15.77 8.28
CA SER A 788 -34.44 -16.11 6.85
C SER A 788 -35.81 -16.04 6.16
N LYS A 789 -36.88 -16.34 6.91
CA LYS A 789 -38.26 -16.38 6.40
C LYS A 789 -38.97 -15.02 6.47
N ASN A 790 -38.36 -14.00 7.05
CA ASN A 790 -38.93 -12.67 7.21
C ASN A 790 -38.53 -11.76 6.04
N TYR A 791 -39.49 -11.48 5.13
CA TYR A 791 -39.30 -10.57 4.00
C TYR A 791 -38.89 -9.15 4.42
N GLN A 792 -39.34 -8.67 5.59
CA GLN A 792 -38.99 -7.33 6.07
C GLN A 792 -37.51 -7.23 6.45
N PHE A 793 -36.95 -8.28 7.06
CA PHE A 793 -35.54 -8.33 7.43
C PHE A 793 -34.62 -8.29 6.21
N PHE A 794 -34.93 -9.05 5.16
CA PHE A 794 -34.20 -8.97 3.88
C PHE A 794 -34.40 -7.63 3.15
N GLY A 795 -35.59 -7.03 3.25
CA GLY A 795 -35.83 -5.70 2.74
C GLY A 795 -34.88 -4.68 3.35
N VAL A 796 -34.68 -4.74 4.68
CA VAL A 796 -33.74 -3.89 5.41
C VAL A 796 -32.29 -4.18 4.99
N ILE A 797 -31.88 -5.46 4.86
CA ILE A 797 -30.54 -5.82 4.37
C ILE A 797 -30.26 -5.22 3.00
N ASN A 798 -31.17 -5.43 2.03
CA ASN A 798 -30.99 -4.89 0.69
C ASN A 798 -30.94 -3.37 0.68
N GLN A 799 -31.84 -2.72 1.44
CA GLN A 799 -31.84 -1.26 1.55
C GLN A 799 -30.54 -0.72 2.14
N MET A 800 -30.02 -1.35 3.19
CA MET A 800 -28.78 -0.96 3.86
C MET A 800 -27.56 -1.06 2.95
N ILE A 801 -27.48 -2.15 2.18
CA ILE A 801 -26.40 -2.38 1.21
C ILE A 801 -26.45 -1.33 0.10
N LEU A 802 -27.63 -1.10 -0.50
CA LEU A 802 -27.80 -0.15 -1.60
C LEU A 802 -27.57 1.30 -1.16
N GLN A 803 -28.06 1.68 0.02
CA GLN A 803 -27.76 2.98 0.61
C GLN A 803 -26.25 3.15 0.80
N GLY A 804 -25.58 2.11 1.30
CA GLY A 804 -24.13 2.05 1.46
C GLY A 804 -23.36 2.27 0.17
N PHE A 805 -23.76 1.66 -0.94
CA PHE A 805 -23.10 1.83 -2.25
C PHE A 805 -23.34 3.17 -2.92
N SER A 806 -24.38 3.89 -2.52
CA SER A 806 -24.64 5.25 -3.02
C SER A 806 -23.80 6.32 -2.30
N LEU A 807 -23.05 5.95 -1.26
CA LEU A 807 -22.19 6.84 -0.49
C LEU A 807 -20.95 7.25 -1.29
N SER A 808 -20.45 8.46 -1.04
CA SER A 808 -19.21 8.96 -1.65
C SER A 808 -17.94 8.47 -0.95
N ASP A 809 -18.06 7.76 0.18
CA ASP A 809 -16.92 7.24 0.95
C ASP A 809 -16.47 5.89 0.38
N ILE A 810 -15.33 5.91 -0.32
CA ILE A 810 -14.73 4.76 -1.01
C ILE A 810 -14.44 3.61 -0.05
N GLU A 811 -13.87 3.91 1.11
CA GLU A 811 -13.44 2.91 2.10
C GLU A 811 -14.65 2.23 2.74
N LEU A 812 -15.70 3.00 3.02
CA LEU A 812 -16.94 2.44 3.53
C LEU A 812 -17.64 1.55 2.49
N VAL A 813 -17.66 1.96 1.22
CA VAL A 813 -18.23 1.15 0.13
C VAL A 813 -17.50 -0.18 0.01
N LYS A 814 -16.16 -0.17 -0.02
CA LYS A 814 -15.35 -1.40 -0.07
C LYS A 814 -15.66 -2.33 1.10
N LEU A 815 -15.69 -1.79 2.31
CA LEU A 815 -16.04 -2.56 3.52
C LEU A 815 -17.41 -3.23 3.41
N ILE A 816 -18.42 -2.52 2.90
CA ILE A 816 -19.77 -3.05 2.72
C ILE A 816 -19.75 -4.18 1.68
N ILE A 817 -19.04 -4.01 0.55
CA ILE A 817 -18.90 -5.06 -0.48
C ILE A 817 -18.27 -6.33 0.10
N GLU A 818 -17.15 -6.19 0.81
CA GLU A 818 -16.46 -7.32 1.45
C GLU A 818 -17.38 -8.08 2.40
N ASN A 819 -18.13 -7.37 3.25
CA ASN A 819 -19.05 -7.99 4.20
C ASN A 819 -20.26 -8.66 3.52
N VAL A 820 -20.74 -8.12 2.39
CA VAL A 820 -21.81 -8.76 1.59
C VAL A 820 -21.32 -10.06 0.97
N LEU A 821 -20.10 -10.07 0.42
CA LEU A 821 -19.47 -11.26 -0.13
C LEU A 821 -19.20 -12.30 0.96
N GLU A 822 -18.71 -11.89 2.13
CA GLU A 822 -18.54 -12.76 3.29
C GLU A 822 -19.87 -13.36 3.75
N LEU A 823 -20.93 -12.56 3.85
CA LEU A 823 -22.26 -13.04 4.19
C LEU A 823 -22.77 -14.04 3.13
N ASN A 824 -22.48 -13.83 1.85
CA ASN A 824 -22.79 -14.80 0.81
C ASN A 824 -21.99 -16.10 0.94
N MET A 825 -20.68 -16.04 1.21
CA MET A 825 -19.86 -17.23 1.44
C MET A 825 -20.37 -18.04 2.64
N ASN A 826 -20.71 -17.37 3.73
CA ASN A 826 -21.11 -18.02 4.98
C ASN A 826 -22.56 -18.53 4.95
N LYS A 827 -23.47 -17.81 4.28
CA LYS A 827 -24.92 -18.02 4.39
C LYS A 827 -25.65 -18.20 3.07
N LYS A 828 -24.94 -18.13 1.95
CA LYS A 828 -25.51 -18.24 0.59
C LYS A 828 -26.60 -17.21 0.31
N LEU A 829 -26.33 -15.95 0.69
CA LEU A 829 -27.22 -14.79 0.52
C LEU A 829 -27.86 -14.73 -0.87
N PHE A 830 -27.06 -14.87 -1.93
CA PHE A 830 -27.52 -14.59 -3.30
C PHE A 830 -28.49 -15.63 -3.86
N ILE A 831 -28.41 -16.88 -3.39
CA ILE A 831 -29.36 -17.94 -3.78
C ILE A 831 -30.56 -18.05 -2.83
N HIS A 832 -30.59 -17.24 -1.77
CA HIS A 832 -31.70 -17.27 -0.83
C HIS A 832 -33.00 -16.83 -1.53
N PRO A 833 -34.14 -17.55 -1.38
CA PRO A 833 -35.37 -17.28 -2.15
C PRO A 833 -35.86 -15.82 -2.10
N THR A 834 -35.74 -15.18 -0.95
CA THR A 834 -36.13 -13.78 -0.73
C THR A 834 -35.23 -12.78 -1.46
N PHE A 835 -33.92 -13.05 -1.52
CA PHE A 835 -32.98 -12.20 -2.28
C PHE A 835 -33.17 -12.43 -3.78
N LYS A 836 -33.32 -13.70 -4.19
CA LYS A 836 -33.55 -14.13 -5.58
C LYS A 836 -34.77 -13.44 -6.21
N ALA A 837 -35.83 -13.24 -5.45
CA ALA A 837 -37.02 -12.52 -5.91
C ALA A 837 -36.74 -11.04 -6.29
N ASN A 838 -35.68 -10.44 -5.73
CA ASN A 838 -35.32 -9.03 -5.90
C ASN A 838 -33.99 -8.82 -6.67
N THR A 839 -33.32 -9.89 -7.11
CA THR A 839 -31.99 -9.82 -7.73
C THR A 839 -31.94 -8.88 -8.94
N ILE A 840 -32.94 -8.91 -9.81
CA ILE A 840 -32.98 -8.05 -11.01
C ILE A 840 -32.99 -6.58 -10.61
N THR A 841 -33.88 -6.18 -9.69
CA THR A 841 -33.98 -4.80 -9.20
C THR A 841 -32.68 -4.35 -8.54
N PHE A 842 -32.08 -5.23 -7.73
CA PHE A 842 -30.82 -4.96 -7.05
C PHE A 842 -29.67 -4.74 -8.05
N CYS A 843 -29.54 -5.60 -9.06
CA CYS A 843 -28.52 -5.47 -10.10
C CYS A 843 -28.70 -4.19 -10.94
N ILE A 844 -29.94 -3.81 -11.26
CA ILE A 844 -30.22 -2.55 -11.97
C ILE A 844 -29.78 -1.34 -11.12
N GLN A 845 -30.03 -1.38 -9.81
CA GLN A 845 -29.60 -0.30 -8.92
C GLN A 845 -28.07 -0.23 -8.83
N LEU A 846 -27.36 -1.36 -8.78
CA LEU A 846 -25.90 -1.40 -8.89
C LEU A 846 -25.40 -0.81 -10.21
N LEU A 847 -26.00 -1.17 -11.35
CA LEU A 847 -25.64 -0.58 -12.65
C LEU A 847 -25.85 0.94 -12.67
N ASN A 848 -26.96 1.42 -12.10
CA ASN A 848 -27.21 2.85 -11.98
C ASN A 848 -26.21 3.57 -11.07
N ILE A 849 -25.72 2.90 -10.01
CA ILE A 849 -24.66 3.41 -9.14
C ILE A 849 -23.34 3.47 -9.91
N LEU A 850 -22.96 2.41 -10.63
CA LEU A 850 -21.76 2.35 -11.47
C LEU A 850 -21.71 3.44 -12.56
N ILE A 851 -22.87 3.80 -13.14
CA ILE A 851 -22.96 4.87 -14.14
C ILE A 851 -22.78 6.25 -13.49
N LYS A 852 -23.26 6.45 -12.26
CA LYS A 852 -23.24 7.74 -11.56
C LYS A 852 -21.98 8.00 -10.75
N ASN A 853 -21.35 6.96 -10.23
CA ASN A 853 -20.18 7.02 -9.36
C ASN A 853 -18.98 6.39 -10.08
N GLU A 854 -17.90 7.17 -10.23
CA GLU A 854 -16.65 6.70 -10.83
C GLU A 854 -15.72 5.98 -9.84
N HIS A 855 -16.06 5.97 -8.55
CA HIS A 855 -15.24 5.35 -7.51
C HIS A 855 -15.72 3.93 -7.16
N SER A 856 -14.80 3.06 -6.73
CA SER A 856 -15.05 1.65 -6.37
C SER A 856 -15.73 0.81 -7.47
N GLN A 857 -15.45 1.12 -8.74
CA GLN A 857 -16.05 0.43 -9.88
C GLN A 857 -15.66 -1.05 -9.93
N GLU A 858 -14.39 -1.38 -9.70
CA GLU A 858 -13.90 -2.77 -9.74
C GLU A 858 -14.61 -3.64 -8.70
N GLU A 859 -14.64 -3.20 -7.43
CA GLU A 859 -15.27 -3.97 -6.36
C GLU A 859 -16.79 -4.12 -6.58
N THR A 860 -17.45 -3.09 -7.14
CA THR A 860 -18.88 -3.13 -7.45
C THR A 860 -19.17 -4.07 -8.63
N ILE A 861 -18.29 -4.11 -9.63
CA ILE A 861 -18.34 -5.06 -10.75
C ILE A 861 -18.17 -6.49 -10.25
N ASP A 862 -17.20 -6.73 -9.36
CA ASP A 862 -16.97 -8.03 -8.74
C ASP A 862 -18.20 -8.50 -7.97
N LEU A 863 -18.85 -7.61 -7.21
CA LEU A 863 -20.09 -7.94 -6.53
C LEU A 863 -21.22 -8.28 -7.52
N LEU A 864 -21.39 -7.50 -8.58
CA LEU A 864 -22.39 -7.74 -9.62
C LEU A 864 -22.16 -9.11 -10.28
N TYR A 865 -20.92 -9.43 -10.63
CA TYR A 865 -20.53 -10.74 -11.16
C TYR A 865 -20.91 -11.86 -10.21
N ASN A 866 -20.50 -11.76 -8.93
CA ASN A 866 -20.75 -12.79 -7.92
C ASN A 866 -22.26 -13.02 -7.66
N ILE A 867 -23.09 -11.98 -7.77
CA ILE A 867 -24.55 -12.12 -7.65
C ILE A 867 -25.14 -12.88 -8.83
N LEU A 868 -24.67 -12.58 -10.05
CA LEU A 868 -25.20 -13.14 -11.28
C LEU A 868 -24.72 -14.57 -11.55
N ASP A 869 -23.52 -14.90 -11.07
CA ASP A 869 -22.89 -16.23 -11.16
C ASP A 869 -23.30 -17.17 -10.00
N ALA A 870 -24.02 -16.66 -8.99
CA ALA A 870 -24.39 -17.44 -7.81
C ALA A 870 -25.33 -18.63 -8.06
N ASP A 871 -26.03 -18.68 -9.20
CA ASP A 871 -27.02 -19.72 -9.54
C ASP A 871 -26.96 -20.12 -11.02
N VAL A 872 -27.60 -21.24 -11.39
CA VAL A 872 -27.77 -21.68 -12.79
C VAL A 872 -29.06 -21.05 -13.31
N PRO A 873 -28.99 -20.10 -14.26
CA PRO A 873 -28.36 -20.25 -15.58
C PRO A 873 -26.99 -19.57 -15.76
N SER A 874 -26.32 -19.84 -16.88
CA SER A 874 -25.04 -19.19 -17.25
C SER A 874 -25.09 -17.67 -17.05
N LEU A 875 -24.02 -17.06 -16.52
CA LEU A 875 -23.84 -15.61 -16.29
C LEU A 875 -24.53 -14.72 -17.33
N LEU A 876 -24.32 -15.00 -18.63
CA LEU A 876 -24.89 -14.26 -19.74
C LEU A 876 -26.42 -14.26 -19.80
N GLN A 877 -27.05 -15.39 -19.47
CA GLN A 877 -28.51 -15.48 -19.44
C GLN A 877 -29.07 -14.66 -18.28
N SER A 878 -28.48 -14.78 -17.09
CA SER A 878 -28.84 -13.98 -15.92
C SER A 878 -28.69 -12.48 -16.20
N PHE A 879 -27.58 -12.08 -16.81
CA PHE A 879 -27.31 -10.69 -17.09
C PHE A 879 -28.18 -10.12 -18.23
N ASN A 880 -28.49 -10.89 -19.27
CA ASN A 880 -29.40 -10.46 -20.33
C ASN A 880 -30.79 -10.08 -19.79
N ILE A 881 -31.29 -10.79 -18.79
CA ILE A 881 -32.56 -10.46 -18.12
C ILE A 881 -32.44 -9.09 -17.43
N VAL A 882 -31.34 -8.85 -16.72
CA VAL A 882 -31.06 -7.56 -16.06
C VAL A 882 -30.97 -6.43 -17.08
N LEU A 883 -30.24 -6.61 -18.18
CA LEU A 883 -30.10 -5.62 -19.25
C LEU A 883 -31.44 -5.29 -19.91
N HIS A 884 -32.27 -6.28 -20.20
CA HIS A 884 -33.60 -6.03 -20.76
C HIS A 884 -34.46 -5.17 -19.83
N SER A 885 -34.47 -5.48 -18.53
CA SER A 885 -35.16 -4.66 -17.54
C SER A 885 -34.55 -3.27 -17.37
N PHE A 886 -33.23 -3.13 -17.46
CA PHE A 886 -32.54 -1.84 -17.47
C PHE A 886 -32.96 -0.98 -18.69
N PHE A 887 -33.04 -1.56 -19.89
CA PHE A 887 -33.48 -0.84 -21.09
C PHE A 887 -34.95 -0.42 -21.03
N GLN A 888 -35.81 -1.21 -20.39
CA GLN A 888 -37.21 -0.82 -20.16
C GLN A 888 -37.31 0.43 -19.26
N GLN A 889 -36.39 0.61 -18.31
CA GLN A 889 -36.32 1.80 -17.46
C GLN A 889 -35.69 3.01 -18.16
N ASN A 890 -35.05 2.82 -19.32
CA ASN A 890 -34.33 3.85 -20.07
C ASN A 890 -34.81 3.94 -21.53
N PRO A 891 -36.04 4.39 -21.79
CA PRO A 891 -36.64 4.42 -23.13
C PRO A 891 -35.95 5.40 -24.10
N GLN A 892 -35.12 6.32 -23.61
CA GLN A 892 -34.36 7.28 -24.40
C GLN A 892 -33.27 6.65 -25.27
N LEU A 893 -32.85 5.41 -24.98
CA LEU A 893 -31.86 4.69 -25.77
C LEU A 893 -32.46 4.16 -27.08
N THR A 894 -31.77 4.40 -28.19
CA THR A 894 -32.15 3.88 -29.52
C THR A 894 -31.97 2.36 -29.61
N GLU A 895 -32.69 1.70 -30.50
CA GLU A 895 -32.54 0.25 -30.74
C GLU A 895 -31.11 -0.14 -31.16
N GLN A 896 -30.43 0.73 -31.92
CA GLN A 896 -29.04 0.52 -32.30
C GLN A 896 -28.12 0.52 -31.07
N GLN A 897 -28.28 1.49 -30.15
CA GLN A 897 -27.50 1.56 -28.91
C GLN A 897 -27.74 0.36 -28.00
N LYS A 898 -29.00 -0.10 -27.89
CA LYS A 898 -29.33 -1.32 -27.13
C LYS A 898 -28.63 -2.55 -27.72
N ASN A 899 -28.69 -2.72 -29.04
CA ASN A 899 -28.04 -3.83 -29.73
C ASN A 899 -26.51 -3.80 -29.60
N ASP A 900 -25.89 -2.63 -29.77
CA ASP A 900 -24.45 -2.46 -29.60
C ASP A 900 -24.02 -2.75 -28.15
N THR A 901 -24.82 -2.33 -27.18
CA THR A 901 -24.59 -2.63 -25.74
C THR A 901 -24.68 -4.13 -25.45
N MET A 902 -25.69 -4.82 -25.97
CA MET A 902 -25.82 -6.28 -25.81
C MET A 902 -24.64 -7.04 -26.43
N GLN A 903 -24.07 -6.53 -27.52
CA GLN A 903 -22.92 -7.15 -28.17
C GLN A 903 -21.65 -7.16 -27.29
N LEU A 904 -21.47 -6.18 -26.41
CA LEU A 904 -20.32 -6.10 -25.49
C LEU A 904 -20.20 -7.36 -24.63
N PHE A 905 -21.35 -7.91 -24.20
CA PHE A 905 -21.40 -9.03 -23.28
C PHE A 905 -21.34 -10.39 -23.98
N THR A 906 -21.36 -10.48 -25.31
CA THR A 906 -21.39 -11.78 -26.03
C THR A 906 -20.22 -12.72 -25.71
N LYS A 907 -19.09 -12.18 -25.24
CA LYS A 907 -17.88 -12.93 -24.84
C LYS A 907 -17.59 -12.87 -23.34
N ALA A 908 -18.48 -12.29 -22.54
CA ALA A 908 -18.31 -12.16 -21.09
C ALA A 908 -18.63 -13.49 -20.39
N ILE A 909 -17.63 -14.38 -20.33
CA ILE A 909 -17.76 -15.74 -19.79
C ILE A 909 -17.12 -15.90 -18.41
N ASP A 910 -16.23 -14.99 -18.04
CA ASP A 910 -15.47 -14.98 -16.79
C ASP A 910 -15.38 -13.55 -16.22
N LEU A 911 -14.88 -13.42 -15.00
CA LEU A 911 -14.80 -12.13 -14.32
C LEU A 911 -13.97 -11.08 -15.11
N PRO A 912 -12.79 -11.39 -15.68
CA PRO A 912 -12.05 -10.42 -16.49
C PRO A 912 -12.82 -9.92 -17.72
N THR A 913 -13.43 -10.84 -18.48
CA THR A 913 -14.18 -10.47 -19.70
C THR A 913 -15.48 -9.75 -19.37
N PHE A 914 -16.15 -10.12 -18.28
CA PHE A 914 -17.33 -9.42 -17.77
C PHE A 914 -16.98 -8.02 -17.26
N SER A 915 -15.90 -7.87 -16.48
CA SER A 915 -15.46 -6.59 -15.95
C SER A 915 -15.10 -5.61 -17.07
N PHE A 916 -14.37 -6.10 -18.07
CA PHE A 916 -14.09 -5.33 -19.27
C PHE A 916 -15.37 -4.90 -20.00
N ALA A 917 -16.35 -5.79 -20.15
CA ALA A 917 -17.63 -5.47 -20.77
C ALA A 917 -18.46 -4.47 -19.96
N ILE A 918 -18.45 -4.53 -18.62
CA ILE A 918 -19.13 -3.55 -17.75
C ILE A 918 -18.44 -2.18 -17.83
N GLN A 919 -17.12 -2.12 -17.84
CA GLN A 919 -16.40 -0.85 -18.02
C GLN A 919 -16.76 -0.20 -19.37
N GLN A 920 -16.84 -0.99 -20.43
CA GLN A 920 -17.32 -0.53 -21.73
C GLN A 920 -18.78 -0.09 -21.70
N PHE A 921 -19.65 -0.82 -20.99
CA PHE A 921 -21.04 -0.44 -20.78
C PHE A 921 -21.16 0.90 -20.05
N VAL A 922 -20.41 1.11 -18.96
CA VAL A 922 -20.43 2.38 -18.20
C VAL A 922 -19.98 3.53 -19.10
N ASN A 923 -18.89 3.36 -19.85
CA ASN A 923 -18.43 4.35 -20.82
C ASN A 923 -19.50 4.65 -21.88
N ASP A 924 -20.12 3.62 -22.46
CA ASP A 924 -21.16 3.76 -23.48
C ASP A 924 -22.41 4.46 -22.93
N MET A 925 -22.85 4.13 -21.71
CA MET A 925 -23.99 4.79 -21.05
C MET A 925 -23.70 6.27 -20.76
N ASN A 926 -22.50 6.59 -20.28
CA ASN A 926 -22.06 7.98 -20.09
C ASN A 926 -22.03 8.77 -21.42
N CYS A 927 -21.79 8.10 -22.55
CA CYS A 927 -21.87 8.71 -23.88
C CYS A 927 -23.31 8.84 -24.39
N TYR A 928 -24.22 7.94 -24.02
CA TYR A 928 -25.60 7.95 -24.52
C TYR A 928 -26.54 8.86 -23.70
N PHE A 929 -26.21 9.12 -22.44
CA PHE A 929 -26.99 9.99 -21.56
C PHE A 929 -26.56 11.47 -21.57
N ASN A 930 -25.39 11.77 -22.14
CA ASN A 930 -24.88 13.13 -22.39
C ASN A 930 -25.02 13.51 -23.87
#